data_AF-A0A971LR44-F1
#
_entry.id   AF-A0A971LR44-F1
#
_cell.length_a   1.000
_cell.length_b   1.000
_cell.length_c   1.000
_cell.angle_alpha   90.00
_cell.angle_beta   90.00
_cell.angle_gamma   90.00
#
_symmetry.space_group_name_H-M   'P 1'
#
loop_
_entity.id
_entity.type
_entity.pdbx_description
1 polymer ?
#
loop_
_entity_poly.entity_id
_entity_poly.type
_entity_poly.pdbx_seq_one_letter_code
_entity_poly.pdbx_strand_id
1 'polypeptide(L)'
;MRIHLNEGWQFSLGEADDFKPVSLPHDWLIANPRQWYQSGVGWYRRALDTSFLRAGQRVFLRFDGVCMNSQLMVNGQKAGVWPNAFTSFEHEITPFLHPEGENTLLLKVDARFPSNRWYTGAGVYRQVTLVVKNACHFVSDGVYVTTHDQDGDWHYEATCEVETGGRPYQLRHELLGPEGPIQPWSPGAPRLYTLRSQLLVDGQVTDSVDTRFGFRALRFDPNDGFAINGERMKLNGVCLHQEFSVTGAAVLPGFIRRQLLALRRMGVNAVRAAHNPPSSLFMDLCDELGMLVISEFADVWQISKTEYDYARVFDAWHKRDVASWVRRDRNRPSIIMWSLGNEIPDTHVDPEKGLALLTRLRDLARQHDPRGQALPTLGSNYMAWENTQLAARQLKLVGYNYAEFLYDQHHARYPDWVIYGSETCSTVQSRGIYHFPLSQPVLSDDDLQTSSLGNSTTSWGARSVDDCIKDDRDRPFSLGQFAWTGQDYLGEPTPYHTKNSYFGMLDTAGLEKDAYFLFQAAWTDEPMVHLFPHWDFSQGQLIDIRVASNQPQVALFLDDEEVGRQQMEGEVTCNWQLPYRPGVLRAQAYDAAGKLVASATQASFGEVVGLQMDEERHDGLTFVTIHAVDEQGRPVHNANNLVHVSVTNGRLLGLDNGDATDYTPYHEPARRLFSGKLVAFVQQEAGKQAQVTARLDNQEVPVRKIELTRQGHQVFARLLPEGAMAQPLHWRLTNAAGVDSVIASFTVEEDGQSIRINPAHDGRVYVRCGVRNGKEHLDLYSAIHVDFKGLGQAVLNPYRFLSAGLTSFSNVALSNGNERGVATLRQGESWVGFEGLDFGAQGGDELSVWLFPLSHDPFHFEVWEGRPDQGGRRLARPLYDLGMVWNTYQPLRFKLSDRIRGLATLCLVFHNKTHVKGFVFHRDERGLAPIAASDHQELYGDSYQVAGGWVKGIGNNTSLAFTGLALGEQGADRLALAYQSYKPRNPVQVQLTGEGGQKRLLLSLPAQAEAGEMAFPLGEVVTGQQDLRLVFLPGCGLDLASLRFLPPDEEPG
;
A
#
# COMPACT_ATOMS: atom_id res chain seq x y z
N MET A 1 38.87 8.05 21.79
CA MET A 1 37.71 8.13 22.70
C MET A 1 36.43 8.34 21.90
N ARG A 2 35.32 7.71 22.28
CA ARG A 2 33.99 7.91 21.67
C ARG A 2 32.98 8.26 22.76
N ILE A 3 32.16 9.29 22.54
CA ILE A 3 31.13 9.75 23.49
C ILE A 3 29.80 9.86 22.74
N HIS A 4 28.76 9.19 23.22
CA HIS A 4 27.40 9.36 22.68
C HIS A 4 26.90 10.77 23.00
N LEU A 5 26.43 11.49 21.98
CA LEU A 5 25.96 12.86 22.09
C LEU A 5 24.47 12.97 21.79
N ASN A 6 23.64 12.06 22.28
CA ASN A 6 22.21 12.13 22.01
C ASN A 6 21.43 13.08 22.93
N GLU A 7 21.93 13.35 24.14
CA GLU A 7 21.21 14.14 25.16
C GLU A 7 21.71 15.58 25.26
N GLY A 8 20.82 16.56 25.39
CA GLY A 8 21.18 17.98 25.50
C GLY A 8 21.14 18.75 24.19
N TRP A 9 20.41 18.23 23.20
CA TRP A 9 20.06 18.97 21.99
C TRP A 9 18.81 19.81 22.20
N GLN A 10 18.67 20.84 21.36
CA GLN A 10 17.45 21.61 21.20
C GLN A 10 17.06 21.62 19.72
N PHE A 11 15.77 21.68 19.43
CA PHE A 11 15.20 21.62 18.09
C PHE A 11 14.28 22.82 17.81
N SER A 12 14.32 23.35 16.59
CA SER A 12 13.38 24.33 16.08
C SER A 12 12.98 23.98 14.64
N LEU A 13 11.70 24.16 14.29
CA LEU A 13 11.16 23.87 12.96
C LEU A 13 10.84 25.19 12.24
N GLY A 14 11.32 25.33 11.01
CA GLY A 14 11.22 26.57 10.22
C GLY A 14 12.45 27.44 10.42
N GLU A 15 12.29 28.52 11.19
CA GLU A 15 13.38 29.46 11.52
C GLU A 15 14.23 28.95 12.69
N ALA A 16 15.44 29.48 12.84
CA ALA A 16 16.40 29.07 13.87
C ALA A 16 16.30 29.94 15.15
N ASP A 17 15.12 30.00 15.78
CA ASP A 17 14.85 30.89 16.91
C ASP A 17 14.22 30.19 18.14
N ASP A 18 13.06 29.53 18.00
CA ASP A 18 12.30 28.86 19.08
C ASP A 18 12.82 27.44 19.35
N PHE A 19 14.00 27.34 19.97
CA PHE A 19 14.66 26.07 20.27
C PHE A 19 14.09 25.38 21.53
N LYS A 20 13.52 24.18 21.36
CA LYS A 20 12.96 23.34 22.45
C LYS A 20 13.84 22.12 22.73
N PRO A 21 14.02 21.70 23.99
CA PRO A 21 14.80 20.51 24.31
C PRO A 21 14.31 19.27 23.54
N VAL A 22 15.25 18.47 23.04
CA VAL A 22 14.97 17.20 22.36
C VAL A 22 16.05 16.18 22.68
N SER A 23 15.67 14.91 22.81
CA SER A 23 16.61 13.79 22.88
C SER A 23 16.71 13.15 21.51
N LEU A 24 17.92 12.76 21.12
CA LEU A 24 18.14 12.00 19.89
C LEU A 24 18.14 10.49 20.17
N PRO A 25 17.77 9.64 19.20
CA PRO A 25 17.33 10.02 17.86
C PRO A 25 15.94 10.65 17.80
N HIS A 26 15.71 11.51 16.81
CA HIS A 26 14.48 12.31 16.68
C HIS A 26 14.00 12.38 15.24
N ASP A 27 12.70 12.14 15.07
CA ASP A 27 11.93 12.32 13.85
C ASP A 27 10.80 13.32 14.13
N TRP A 28 10.83 14.50 13.52
CA TRP A 28 9.84 15.53 13.82
C TRP A 28 8.51 15.31 13.09
N LEU A 29 8.49 14.51 12.01
CA LEU A 29 7.29 14.33 11.20
C LEU A 29 6.30 13.38 11.87
N ILE A 30 6.78 12.44 12.68
CA ILE A 30 5.95 11.35 13.18
C ILE A 30 4.75 11.81 14.01
N ALA A 31 4.86 12.98 14.65
CA ALA A 31 3.84 13.54 15.53
C ALA A 31 2.48 13.74 14.85
N ASN A 32 2.42 14.01 13.53
CA ASN A 32 1.17 14.24 12.82
C ASN A 32 1.00 13.30 11.60
N PRO A 33 0.22 12.21 11.72
CA PRO A 33 0.00 11.26 10.62
C PRO A 33 -0.69 11.84 9.38
N ARG A 34 -1.29 13.02 9.49
CA ARG A 34 -1.91 13.72 8.34
C ARG A 34 -0.93 14.60 7.56
N GLN A 35 0.31 14.76 8.04
CA GLN A 35 1.29 15.70 7.48
C GLN A 35 2.69 15.09 7.29
N TRP A 36 2.80 13.75 7.21
CA TRP A 36 4.07 13.02 7.06
C TRP A 36 4.91 13.35 5.82
N TYR A 37 4.35 14.05 4.84
CA TYR A 37 5.05 14.46 3.63
C TYR A 37 5.15 15.99 3.51
N GLN A 38 5.04 16.70 4.63
CA GLN A 38 5.24 18.15 4.64
C GLN A 38 6.74 18.48 4.58
N SER A 39 7.13 19.22 3.54
CA SER A 39 8.49 19.76 3.41
C SER A 39 8.78 20.79 4.52
N GLY A 40 10.00 20.79 5.05
CA GLY A 40 10.39 21.70 6.12
C GLY A 40 11.89 21.70 6.41
N VAL A 41 12.34 22.78 7.06
CA VAL A 41 13.72 22.92 7.54
C VAL A 41 13.72 22.77 9.05
N GLY A 42 14.48 21.82 9.57
CA GLY A 42 14.71 21.61 11.00
C GLY A 42 16.10 22.08 11.42
N TRP A 43 16.21 22.69 12.60
CA TRP A 43 17.46 23.14 13.19
C TRP A 43 17.71 22.44 14.51
N TYR A 44 18.88 21.85 14.68
CA TYR A 44 19.32 21.22 15.92
C TYR A 44 20.49 22.01 16.50
N ARG A 45 20.37 22.47 17.73
CA ARG A 45 21.41 23.22 18.44
C ARG A 45 21.88 22.47 19.68
N ARG A 46 23.18 22.52 19.94
CA ARG A 46 23.78 21.94 21.15
C ARG A 46 25.02 22.70 21.59
N ALA A 47 25.16 22.91 22.89
CA ALA A 47 26.43 23.32 23.49
C ALA A 47 27.38 22.10 23.60
N LEU A 48 28.65 22.32 23.25
CA LEU A 48 29.70 21.31 23.34
C LEU A 48 30.78 21.80 24.32
N ASP A 49 30.95 21.06 25.41
CA ASP A 49 32.11 21.23 26.28
C ASP A 49 33.31 20.50 25.67
N THR A 50 34.44 21.20 25.56
CA THR A 50 35.70 20.69 25.02
C THR A 50 36.84 20.76 26.04
N SER A 51 36.54 21.07 27.31
CA SER A 51 37.53 21.22 28.39
C SER A 51 38.35 19.96 28.66
N PHE A 52 37.82 18.79 28.30
CA PHE A 52 38.49 17.51 28.45
C PHE A 52 39.55 17.21 27.36
N LEU A 53 39.62 18.03 26.30
CA LEU A 53 40.54 17.81 25.19
C LEU A 53 41.99 18.10 25.59
N ARG A 54 42.90 17.24 25.14
CA ARG A 54 44.35 17.43 25.29
C ARG A 54 44.94 18.06 24.03
N ALA A 55 46.06 18.76 24.19
CA ALA A 55 46.77 19.38 23.07
C ALA A 55 47.11 18.33 21.98
N GLY A 56 46.86 18.69 20.71
CA GLY A 56 47.13 17.84 19.55
C GLY A 56 46.08 16.77 19.26
N GLN A 57 44.99 16.70 20.03
CA GLN A 57 43.86 15.82 19.71
C GLN A 57 42.95 16.43 18.63
N ARG A 58 42.38 15.55 17.81
CA ARG A 58 41.42 15.89 16.76
C ARG A 58 40.03 15.41 17.17
N VAL A 59 39.01 16.18 16.82
CA VAL A 59 37.62 16.00 17.22
C VAL A 59 36.77 15.91 15.98
N PHE A 60 35.97 14.86 15.92
CA PHE A 60 35.05 14.59 14.83
C PHE A 60 33.65 14.42 15.40
N LEU A 61 32.66 14.89 14.66
CA LEU A 61 31.26 14.63 14.95
C LEU A 61 30.74 13.62 13.92
N ARG A 62 30.37 12.43 14.38
CA ARG A 62 29.85 11.33 13.56
C ARG A 62 28.34 11.24 13.71
N PHE A 63 27.64 11.21 12.58
CA PHE A 63 26.21 10.96 12.48
C PHE A 63 25.99 9.61 11.80
N ASP A 64 25.18 8.74 12.41
CA ASP A 64 24.85 7.45 11.79
C ASP A 64 23.78 7.56 10.69
N GLY A 65 23.05 8.68 10.66
CA GLY A 65 22.10 9.07 9.60
C GLY A 65 21.30 10.33 9.97
N VAL A 66 21.03 11.17 8.98
CA VAL A 66 20.25 12.42 9.11
C VAL A 66 19.38 12.55 7.87
N CYS A 67 18.06 12.58 8.02
CA CYS A 67 17.12 12.68 6.91
C CYS A 67 16.60 14.12 6.76
N MET A 68 16.94 14.89 5.74
CA MET A 68 18.06 14.69 4.79
C MET A 68 18.68 16.05 4.45
N ASN A 69 19.63 16.09 3.52
CA ASN A 69 20.27 17.33 3.08
C ASN A 69 20.82 18.19 4.23
N SER A 70 21.67 17.57 5.05
CA SER A 70 22.16 18.16 6.28
C SER A 70 23.35 19.10 6.06
N GLN A 71 23.44 20.14 6.89
CA GLN A 71 24.56 21.08 6.94
C GLN A 71 24.95 21.36 8.39
N LEU A 72 26.21 21.10 8.74
CA LEU A 72 26.76 21.34 10.07
C LEU A 72 27.50 22.68 10.13
N MET A 73 27.19 23.47 11.14
CA MET A 73 27.93 24.65 11.56
C MET A 73 28.46 24.48 12.98
N VAL A 74 29.67 24.99 13.22
CA VAL A 74 30.31 25.04 14.53
C VAL A 74 30.77 26.46 14.77
N ASN A 75 30.31 27.09 15.85
CA ASN A 75 30.61 28.49 16.18
C ASN A 75 30.35 29.46 15.00
N GLY A 76 29.24 29.25 14.28
CA GLY A 76 28.83 30.04 13.12
C GLY A 76 29.56 29.72 11.81
N GLN A 77 30.57 28.86 11.81
CA GLN A 77 31.33 28.48 10.62
C GLN A 77 30.84 27.14 10.05
N LYS A 78 30.74 27.03 8.72
CA LYS A 78 30.31 25.80 8.03
C LYS A 78 31.41 24.73 8.14
N ALA A 79 31.10 23.64 8.85
CA ALA A 79 32.00 22.50 9.01
C ALA A 79 31.81 21.43 7.93
N GLY A 80 30.58 21.22 7.43
CA GLY A 80 30.31 20.18 6.43
C GLY A 80 28.88 20.13 5.91
N VAL A 81 28.68 19.33 4.87
CA VAL A 81 27.35 18.97 4.32
C VAL A 81 27.29 17.48 4.05
N TRP A 82 26.11 16.91 4.18
CA TRP A 82 25.84 15.52 3.82
C TRP A 82 24.40 15.35 3.29
N PRO A 83 24.23 15.16 1.97
CA PRO A 83 22.91 15.06 1.35
C PRO A 83 22.13 13.77 1.64
N ASN A 84 22.81 12.63 1.64
CA ASN A 84 22.19 11.31 1.76
C ASN A 84 21.55 11.11 3.14
N ALA A 85 20.35 10.54 3.16
CA ALA A 85 19.61 10.30 4.40
C ALA A 85 20.14 9.12 5.24
N PHE A 86 20.77 8.13 4.59
CA PHE A 86 20.93 6.78 5.15
C PHE A 86 22.38 6.37 5.41
N THR A 87 23.36 6.98 4.74
CA THR A 87 24.77 6.70 4.98
C THR A 87 25.29 7.46 6.19
N SER A 88 26.21 6.84 6.92
CA SER A 88 26.86 7.47 8.07
C SER A 88 27.96 8.43 7.60
N PHE A 89 28.28 9.46 8.37
CA PHE A 89 29.32 10.41 8.01
C PHE A 89 29.99 11.03 9.23
N GLU A 90 31.23 11.50 9.06
CA GLU A 90 31.92 12.29 10.07
C GLU A 90 32.44 13.61 9.49
N HIS A 91 32.39 14.66 10.31
CA HIS A 91 33.04 15.93 10.02
C HIS A 91 34.10 16.20 11.09
N GLU A 92 35.32 16.52 10.67
CA GLU A 92 36.31 17.06 11.58
C GLU A 92 35.90 18.47 12.00
N ILE A 93 35.77 18.69 13.31
CA ILE A 93 35.32 19.97 13.85
C ILE A 93 36.43 20.74 14.57
N THR A 94 37.61 20.13 14.81
CA THR A 94 38.75 20.77 15.49
C THR A 94 39.07 22.18 15.02
N PRO A 95 39.15 22.48 13.70
CA PRO A 95 39.50 23.82 13.23
C PRO A 95 38.50 24.93 13.61
N PHE A 96 37.28 24.57 13.99
CA PHE A 96 36.19 25.49 14.29
C PHE A 96 35.93 25.65 15.79
N LEU A 97 36.58 24.83 16.63
CA LEU A 97 36.40 24.87 18.08
C LEU A 97 37.19 26.01 18.71
N HIS A 98 36.60 26.66 19.70
CA HIS A 98 37.31 27.50 20.65
C HIS A 98 37.97 26.60 21.70
N PRO A 99 39.31 26.58 21.81
CA PRO A 99 40.00 25.72 22.79
C PRO A 99 39.66 26.09 24.24
N GLU A 100 39.44 27.38 24.49
CA GLU A 100 38.99 27.94 25.76
C GLU A 100 37.66 28.67 25.50
N GLY A 101 36.55 28.16 26.05
CA GLY A 101 35.22 28.78 25.94
C GLY A 101 34.09 27.84 25.52
N GLU A 102 32.89 28.38 25.42
CA GLU A 102 31.70 27.63 24.97
C GLU A 102 31.73 27.40 23.46
N ASN A 103 31.42 26.17 23.04
CA ASN A 103 31.27 25.81 21.64
C ASN A 103 29.81 25.52 21.32
N THR A 104 29.31 26.02 20.19
CA THR A 104 27.95 25.75 19.73
C THR A 104 27.98 24.94 18.44
N LEU A 105 27.29 23.81 18.46
CA LEU A 105 26.93 23.02 17.29
C LEU A 105 25.55 23.46 16.81
N LEU A 106 25.42 23.70 15.50
CA LEU A 106 24.15 23.97 14.84
C LEU A 106 24.06 23.12 13.57
N LEU A 107 23.08 22.23 13.50
CA LEU A 107 22.81 21.38 12.35
C LEU A 107 21.51 21.81 11.68
N LYS A 108 21.57 22.18 10.40
CA LYS A 108 20.41 22.38 9.55
C LYS A 108 20.06 21.07 8.85
N VAL A 109 18.78 20.75 8.77
CA VAL A 109 18.22 19.61 8.02
C VAL A 109 17.13 20.15 7.09
N ASP A 110 17.27 19.97 5.77
CA ASP A 110 16.32 20.47 4.76
C ASP A 110 15.60 19.28 4.12
N ALA A 111 14.45 18.90 4.69
CA ALA A 111 13.66 17.76 4.23
C ALA A 111 12.61 18.24 3.22
N ARG A 112 12.68 17.71 2.00
CA ARG A 112 11.74 18.00 0.91
C ARG A 112 11.04 16.71 0.49
N PHE A 113 9.77 16.82 0.13
CA PHE A 113 8.94 15.69 -0.28
C PHE A 113 8.18 16.03 -1.57
N PRO A 114 7.87 15.02 -2.42
CA PRO A 114 8.22 13.61 -2.25
C PRO A 114 9.71 13.32 -2.52
N SER A 115 10.39 12.65 -1.58
CA SER A 115 11.82 12.27 -1.66
C SER A 115 12.06 10.77 -1.78
N ASN A 116 11.08 9.95 -1.38
CA ASN A 116 11.10 8.50 -1.43
C ASN A 116 9.67 7.98 -1.62
N ARG A 117 9.51 6.70 -1.99
CA ARG A 117 8.19 6.06 -2.18
C ARG A 117 7.50 5.66 -0.86
N TRP A 118 8.26 5.57 0.22
CA TRP A 118 7.81 5.23 1.58
C TRP A 118 8.13 6.37 2.55
N TYR A 119 7.68 6.25 3.80
CA TYR A 119 7.97 7.21 4.85
C TYR A 119 9.43 7.15 5.29
N THR A 120 10.15 8.27 5.19
CA THR A 120 11.57 8.35 5.60
C THR A 120 11.78 9.00 6.96
N GLY A 121 10.75 9.66 7.49
CA GLY A 121 10.89 10.60 8.61
C GLY A 121 11.71 11.83 8.24
N ALA A 122 11.92 12.72 9.19
CA ALA A 122 12.84 13.84 9.02
C ALA A 122 13.50 14.24 10.33
N GLY A 123 14.82 14.45 10.30
CA GLY A 123 15.62 14.79 11.47
C GLY A 123 16.87 13.94 11.65
N VAL A 124 17.43 14.03 12.86
CA VAL A 124 18.57 13.22 13.29
C VAL A 124 18.04 11.93 13.88
N TYR A 125 17.62 11.02 13.00
CA TYR A 125 16.88 9.81 13.34
C TYR A 125 17.79 8.62 13.72
N ARG A 126 19.12 8.78 13.66
CA ARG A 126 20.11 7.83 14.18
C ARG A 126 21.07 8.48 15.17
N GLN A 127 21.94 7.66 15.75
CA GLN A 127 22.88 8.02 16.81
C GLN A 127 23.88 9.11 16.37
N VAL A 128 24.27 9.96 17.33
CA VAL A 128 25.34 10.96 17.15
C VAL A 128 26.47 10.65 18.13
N THR A 129 27.71 10.62 17.63
CA THR A 129 28.90 10.30 18.43
C THR A 129 29.98 11.34 18.25
N LEU A 130 30.52 11.86 19.36
CA LEU A 130 31.78 12.60 19.35
C LEU A 130 32.95 11.62 19.32
N VAL A 131 33.83 11.75 18.35
CA VAL A 131 35.02 10.91 18.20
C VAL A 131 36.25 11.77 18.40
N VAL A 132 37.03 11.47 19.44
CA VAL A 132 38.28 12.16 19.74
C VAL A 132 39.45 11.23 19.44
N LYS A 133 40.30 11.65 18.52
CA LYS A 133 41.45 10.90 18.00
C LYS A 133 42.75 11.58 18.40
N ASN A 134 43.75 10.80 18.77
CA ASN A 134 45.10 11.30 19.00
C ASN A 134 45.80 11.60 17.66
N ALA A 135 46.96 12.26 17.67
CA ALA A 135 47.70 12.55 16.45
C ALA A 135 48.01 11.28 15.62
N CYS A 136 48.39 10.18 16.30
CA CYS A 136 48.54 8.86 15.69
C CYS A 136 47.33 7.98 16.05
N HIS A 137 46.53 7.57 15.06
CA HIS A 137 45.25 6.90 15.29
C HIS A 137 44.84 5.98 14.12
N PHE A 138 43.85 5.12 14.36
CA PHE A 138 43.18 4.37 13.30
C PHE A 138 42.20 5.25 12.53
N VAL A 139 42.23 5.16 11.20
CA VAL A 139 41.23 5.79 10.33
C VAL A 139 39.85 5.18 10.65
N SER A 140 38.80 6.02 10.66
CA SER A 140 37.43 5.54 10.90
C SER A 140 37.06 4.46 9.89
N ASP A 141 36.48 3.37 10.39
CA ASP A 141 36.08 2.21 9.61
C ASP A 141 37.25 1.60 8.78
N GLY A 142 38.49 1.85 9.24
CA GLY A 142 39.75 1.46 8.59
C GLY A 142 40.32 0.12 9.02
N VAL A 143 39.72 -0.53 10.03
CA VAL A 143 40.04 -1.91 10.42
C VAL A 143 39.14 -2.85 9.62
N TYR A 144 39.74 -3.79 8.91
CA TYR A 144 39.04 -4.78 8.08
C TYR A 144 39.50 -6.18 8.44
N VAL A 145 38.57 -7.02 8.88
CA VAL A 145 38.82 -8.39 9.34
C VAL A 145 38.14 -9.35 8.38
N THR A 146 38.89 -10.35 7.92
CA THR A 146 38.40 -11.43 7.05
C THR A 146 38.70 -12.78 7.65
N THR A 147 37.84 -13.76 7.38
CA THR A 147 37.95 -15.11 7.93
C THR A 147 37.90 -16.14 6.82
N HIS A 148 38.66 -17.22 6.97
CA HIS A 148 38.58 -18.38 6.09
C HIS A 148 38.79 -19.66 6.88
N ASP A 149 38.14 -20.72 6.42
CA ASP A 149 38.33 -22.08 6.91
C ASP A 149 39.37 -22.79 6.05
N GLN A 150 40.30 -23.49 6.69
CA GLN A 150 41.24 -24.38 6.04
C GLN A 150 41.20 -25.74 6.76
N ASP A 151 40.47 -26.70 6.18
CA ASP A 151 40.32 -28.06 6.70
C ASP A 151 39.82 -28.13 8.15
N GLY A 152 38.90 -27.23 8.53
CA GLY A 152 38.33 -27.13 9.88
C GLY A 152 39.11 -26.23 10.84
N ASP A 153 40.28 -25.72 10.44
CA ASP A 153 41.03 -24.71 11.18
C ASP A 153 40.68 -23.30 10.68
N TRP A 154 40.13 -22.47 11.58
CA TRP A 154 39.72 -21.11 11.27
C TRP A 154 40.87 -20.10 11.39
N HIS A 155 41.08 -19.32 10.33
CA HIS A 155 42.05 -18.25 10.26
C HIS A 155 41.36 -16.90 10.09
N TYR A 156 42.02 -15.83 10.56
CA TYR A 156 41.61 -14.46 10.28
C TYR A 156 42.78 -13.61 9.77
N GLU A 157 42.48 -12.65 8.90
CA GLU A 157 43.41 -11.62 8.44
C GLU A 157 42.85 -10.24 8.79
N ALA A 158 43.68 -9.37 9.36
CA ALA A 158 43.33 -8.00 9.69
C ALA A 158 44.18 -7.00 8.89
N THR A 159 43.52 -6.10 8.16
CA THR A 159 44.15 -4.91 7.54
C THR A 159 43.73 -3.67 8.32
N CYS A 160 44.66 -2.75 8.56
CA CYS A 160 44.40 -1.52 9.32
C CYS A 160 44.92 -0.30 8.57
N GLU A 161 44.06 0.70 8.41
CA GLU A 161 44.44 2.04 7.96
C GLU A 161 44.73 2.93 9.18
N VAL A 162 45.92 3.53 9.22
CA VAL A 162 46.38 4.36 10.34
C VAL A 162 46.96 5.68 9.84
N GLU A 163 46.76 6.74 10.63
CA GLU A 163 47.45 8.01 10.49
C GLU A 163 48.56 8.06 11.53
N THR A 164 49.80 8.32 11.11
CA THR A 164 50.96 8.38 12.02
C THR A 164 51.85 9.59 11.79
N GLY A 165 51.56 10.41 10.76
CA GLY A 165 52.46 11.48 10.35
C GLY A 165 53.85 10.98 9.93
N GLY A 166 53.96 9.74 9.44
CA GLY A 166 55.21 9.11 9.03
C GLY A 166 56.05 8.53 10.19
N ARG A 167 55.55 8.56 11.42
CA ARG A 167 56.25 7.96 12.58
C ARG A 167 56.22 6.43 12.49
N PRO A 168 57.33 5.74 12.86
CA PRO A 168 57.35 4.29 13.00
C PRO A 168 56.29 3.81 14.00
N TYR A 169 55.63 2.70 13.70
CA TYR A 169 54.56 2.15 14.53
C TYR A 169 54.58 0.63 14.56
N GLN A 170 53.86 0.06 15.53
CA GLN A 170 53.54 -1.36 15.62
C GLN A 170 52.04 -1.53 15.79
N LEU A 171 51.49 -2.62 15.25
CA LEU A 171 50.13 -3.05 15.51
C LEU A 171 50.15 -4.26 16.42
N ARG A 172 49.31 -4.24 17.45
CA ARG A 172 49.05 -5.39 18.31
C ARG A 172 47.59 -5.77 18.19
N HIS A 173 47.34 -7.04 17.92
CA HIS A 173 46.00 -7.60 17.83
C HIS A 173 45.78 -8.62 18.94
N GLU A 174 44.65 -8.48 19.63
CA GLU A 174 44.19 -9.41 20.65
C GLU A 174 42.79 -9.89 20.26
N LEU A 175 42.63 -11.20 20.06
CA LEU A 175 41.33 -11.81 19.80
C LEU A 175 40.63 -12.09 21.13
N LEU A 176 39.46 -11.48 21.31
CA LEU A 176 38.61 -11.62 22.49
C LEU A 176 37.37 -12.43 22.09
N GLY A 177 36.98 -13.41 22.91
CA GLY A 177 35.81 -14.26 22.65
C GLY A 177 35.71 -15.43 23.63
N PRO A 178 34.79 -16.37 23.39
CA PRO A 178 34.68 -17.59 24.20
C PRO A 178 35.99 -18.38 24.24
N GLU A 179 36.30 -18.98 25.40
CA GLU A 179 37.44 -19.89 25.54
C GLU A 179 37.22 -21.19 24.75
N GLY A 180 38.30 -21.75 24.19
CA GLY A 180 38.28 -23.00 23.44
C GLY A 180 38.39 -22.82 21.91
N PRO A 181 38.08 -23.87 21.13
CA PRO A 181 38.13 -23.83 19.68
C PRO A 181 37.20 -22.77 19.08
N ILE A 182 37.59 -22.20 17.95
CA ILE A 182 36.77 -21.25 17.21
C ILE A 182 35.47 -21.94 16.74
N GLN A 183 34.33 -21.32 17.02
CA GLN A 183 33.03 -21.78 16.58
C GLN A 183 32.51 -20.85 15.48
N PRO A 184 32.07 -21.37 14.33
CA PRO A 184 31.61 -20.54 13.25
C PRO A 184 30.25 -19.90 13.57
N TRP A 185 30.03 -18.71 13.04
CA TRP A 185 28.78 -17.99 13.06
C TRP A 185 27.82 -18.57 12.02
N SER A 186 26.57 -18.78 12.42
CA SER A 186 25.44 -19.11 11.55
C SER A 186 24.13 -18.60 12.18
N PRO A 187 23.00 -18.54 11.45
CA PRO A 187 21.71 -18.12 12.02
C PRO A 187 21.27 -18.87 13.28
N GLY A 188 21.52 -20.19 13.33
CA GLY A 188 21.23 -21.03 14.50
C GLY A 188 22.28 -20.96 15.61
N ALA A 189 23.50 -20.51 15.30
CA ALA A 189 24.60 -20.38 16.24
C ALA A 189 25.40 -19.09 15.98
N PRO A 190 24.90 -17.91 16.40
CA PRO A 190 25.50 -16.62 16.08
C PRO A 190 26.72 -16.30 16.98
N ARG A 191 27.81 -17.02 16.81
CA ARG A 191 29.04 -16.85 17.61
C ARG A 191 29.85 -15.64 17.14
N LEU A 192 30.08 -14.70 18.06
CA LEU A 192 30.78 -13.44 17.81
C LEU A 192 32.10 -13.36 18.58
N TYR A 193 33.09 -12.74 17.94
CA TYR A 193 34.41 -12.44 18.48
C TYR A 193 34.70 -10.95 18.31
N THR A 194 35.66 -10.44 19.09
CA THR A 194 36.12 -9.05 19.00
C THR A 194 37.62 -9.04 18.79
N LEU A 195 38.08 -8.41 17.71
CA LEU A 195 39.49 -8.11 17.51
C LEU A 195 39.81 -6.75 18.11
N ARG A 196 40.54 -6.73 19.22
CA ARG A 196 41.12 -5.50 19.78
C ARG A 196 42.42 -5.20 19.06
N SER A 197 42.41 -4.12 18.28
CA SER A 197 43.57 -3.64 17.53
C SER A 197 44.14 -2.39 18.20
N GLN A 198 45.42 -2.44 18.55
CA GLN A 198 46.13 -1.36 19.23
C GLN A 198 47.25 -0.83 18.36
N LEU A 199 47.29 0.49 18.21
CA LEU A 199 48.36 1.21 17.52
C LEU A 199 49.38 1.67 18.55
N LEU A 200 50.63 1.20 18.40
CA LEU A 200 51.74 1.59 19.25
C LEU A 200 52.70 2.48 18.48
N VAL A 201 53.03 3.64 19.05
CA VAL A 201 54.07 4.55 18.54
C VAL A 201 55.03 4.83 19.69
N ASP A 202 56.33 4.68 19.45
CA ASP A 202 57.38 4.77 20.48
C ASP A 202 57.12 3.87 21.70
N GLY A 203 56.58 2.67 21.45
CA GLY A 203 56.27 1.68 22.49
C GLY A 203 55.02 1.99 23.34
N GLN A 204 54.30 3.08 23.07
CA GLN A 204 53.08 3.46 23.79
C GLN A 204 51.84 3.28 22.93
N VAL A 205 50.75 2.78 23.52
CA VAL A 205 49.46 2.68 22.82
C VAL A 205 48.89 4.08 22.60
N THR A 206 48.84 4.51 21.34
CA THR A 206 48.27 5.81 20.96
C THR A 206 46.81 5.72 20.58
N ASP A 207 46.33 4.57 20.13
CA ASP A 207 44.91 4.34 19.83
C ASP A 207 44.54 2.86 19.93
N SER A 208 43.26 2.59 20.15
CA SER A 208 42.71 1.23 20.27
C SER A 208 41.30 1.17 19.67
N VAL A 209 41.07 0.19 18.81
CA VAL A 209 39.77 -0.06 18.18
C VAL A 209 39.38 -1.53 18.39
N ASP A 210 38.18 -1.73 18.92
CA ASP A 210 37.56 -3.05 19.04
C ASP A 210 36.65 -3.27 17.82
N THR A 211 36.89 -4.34 17.07
CA THR A 211 36.11 -4.71 15.88
C THR A 211 35.40 -6.04 16.11
N ARG A 212 34.07 -6.02 16.19
CA ARG A 212 33.26 -7.24 16.32
C ARG A 212 33.11 -7.93 14.97
N PHE A 213 33.27 -9.25 14.92
CA PHE A 213 33.15 -10.07 13.72
C PHE A 213 32.73 -11.52 14.08
N GLY A 214 32.55 -12.37 13.07
CA GLY A 214 32.30 -13.80 13.25
C GLY A 214 32.95 -14.61 12.14
N PHE A 215 33.32 -15.86 12.45
CA PHE A 215 33.94 -16.79 11.50
C PHE A 215 32.86 -17.48 10.68
N ARG A 216 32.86 -17.33 9.35
CA ARG A 216 31.91 -18.04 8.49
C ARG A 216 32.49 -18.25 7.10
N ALA A 217 31.95 -19.22 6.39
CA ALA A 217 32.22 -19.47 4.98
C ALA A 217 30.89 -19.46 4.21
N LEU A 218 30.80 -18.66 3.16
CA LEU A 218 29.60 -18.54 2.33
C LEU A 218 29.83 -19.23 0.98
N ARG A 219 28.83 -19.95 0.49
CA ARG A 219 28.81 -20.50 -0.86
C ARG A 219 27.49 -20.19 -1.54
N PHE A 220 27.60 -19.66 -2.76
CA PHE A 220 26.50 -19.37 -3.66
C PHE A 220 26.68 -20.23 -4.91
N ASP A 221 25.78 -21.18 -5.12
CA ASP A 221 25.87 -22.12 -6.24
C ASP A 221 24.64 -22.00 -7.14
N PRO A 222 24.81 -21.95 -8.48
CA PRO A 222 23.70 -21.80 -9.42
C PRO A 222 22.77 -23.03 -9.50
N ASN A 223 23.16 -24.19 -8.96
CA ASN A 223 22.36 -25.41 -8.94
C ASN A 223 22.02 -25.87 -7.52
N ASP A 224 22.95 -25.64 -6.58
CA ASP A 224 22.81 -26.08 -5.21
C ASP A 224 22.30 -25.01 -4.23
N GLY A 225 22.11 -23.77 -4.70
CA GLY A 225 21.57 -22.70 -3.90
C GLY A 225 22.59 -22.13 -2.89
N PHE A 226 22.11 -21.76 -1.70
CA PHE A 226 22.93 -21.15 -0.65
C PHE A 226 23.45 -22.18 0.35
N ALA A 227 24.71 -22.02 0.79
CA ALA A 227 25.24 -22.74 1.93
C ALA A 227 26.11 -21.83 2.81
N ILE A 228 26.06 -22.08 4.12
CA ILE A 228 26.91 -21.44 5.12
C ILE A 228 27.64 -22.52 5.91
N ASN A 229 28.95 -22.40 6.06
CA ASN A 229 29.81 -23.36 6.76
C ASN A 229 29.65 -24.81 6.24
N GLY A 230 29.36 -24.97 4.95
CA GLY A 230 29.12 -26.26 4.30
C GLY A 230 27.68 -26.79 4.39
N GLU A 231 26.83 -26.19 5.21
CA GLU A 231 25.43 -26.59 5.37
C GLU A 231 24.53 -25.83 4.39
N ARG A 232 23.73 -26.57 3.60
CA ARG A 232 22.77 -25.98 2.65
C ARG A 232 21.55 -25.47 3.39
N MET A 233 21.06 -24.29 3.00
CA MET A 233 19.79 -23.77 3.49
C MET A 233 19.17 -22.79 2.50
N LYS A 234 17.84 -22.64 2.57
CA LYS A 234 17.13 -21.56 1.90
C LYS A 234 17.25 -20.25 2.69
N LEU A 235 17.33 -19.14 1.97
CA LEU A 235 17.11 -17.80 2.53
C LEU A 235 15.60 -17.61 2.70
N ASN A 236 15.11 -17.88 3.91
CA ASN A 236 13.74 -17.62 4.32
C ASN A 236 13.69 -16.15 4.75
N GLY A 237 13.57 -15.28 3.75
CA GLY A 237 13.81 -13.86 3.90
C GLY A 237 12.55 -13.01 3.89
N VAL A 238 12.67 -11.82 4.48
CA VAL A 238 11.68 -10.73 4.36
C VAL A 238 12.35 -9.40 4.05
N CYS A 239 11.67 -8.53 3.32
CA CYS A 239 12.05 -7.13 3.17
C CYS A 239 11.59 -6.33 4.39
N LEU A 240 12.42 -5.40 4.86
CA LEU A 240 12.11 -4.50 5.96
C LEU A 240 12.49 -3.06 5.62
N HIS A 241 11.56 -2.15 5.86
CA HIS A 241 11.82 -0.72 6.00
C HIS A 241 12.31 -0.41 7.43
N GLN A 242 12.79 0.82 7.68
CA GLN A 242 13.60 1.15 8.86
C GLN A 242 12.80 1.76 10.03
N GLU A 243 11.60 2.25 9.76
CA GLU A 243 10.75 2.98 10.70
C GLU A 243 9.83 2.07 11.51
N PHE A 244 9.33 2.62 12.61
CA PHE A 244 8.28 2.03 13.44
C PHE A 244 7.16 3.04 13.68
N SER A 245 5.98 2.58 14.10
CA SER A 245 4.81 3.45 14.27
C SER A 245 5.05 4.62 15.22
N VAL A 246 5.30 4.38 16.50
CA VAL A 246 5.30 5.47 17.50
C VAL A 246 6.58 6.31 17.53
N THR A 247 7.68 5.81 16.96
CA THR A 247 8.97 6.49 16.89
C THR A 247 9.30 7.05 15.51
N GLY A 248 8.53 6.68 14.49
CA GLY A 248 8.84 7.00 13.10
C GLY A 248 10.20 6.41 12.75
N ALA A 249 11.03 7.22 12.08
CA ALA A 249 12.38 6.81 11.73
C ALA A 249 13.34 6.76 12.93
N ALA A 250 13.00 7.31 14.10
CA ALA A 250 13.93 7.36 15.24
C ALA A 250 14.32 5.94 15.71
N VAL A 251 15.60 5.60 15.55
CA VAL A 251 16.10 4.23 15.76
C VAL A 251 16.31 3.91 17.24
N LEU A 252 15.45 3.04 17.78
CA LEU A 252 15.58 2.48 19.11
C LEU A 252 15.79 0.96 19.06
N PRO A 253 16.80 0.39 19.76
CA PRO A 253 17.16 -1.02 19.63
C PRO A 253 16.04 -1.98 20.06
N GLY A 254 15.24 -1.63 21.08
CA GLY A 254 14.19 -2.52 21.58
C GLY A 254 13.07 -2.78 20.55
N PHE A 255 12.78 -1.81 19.66
CA PHE A 255 11.82 -2.02 18.56
C PHE A 255 12.37 -2.99 17.52
N ILE A 256 13.63 -2.81 17.11
CA ILE A 256 14.30 -3.70 16.16
C ILE A 256 14.41 -5.11 16.75
N ARG A 257 14.82 -5.24 18.02
CA ARG A 257 14.93 -6.54 18.69
C ARG A 257 13.59 -7.26 18.73
N ARG A 258 12.51 -6.56 19.10
CA ARG A 258 11.15 -7.12 19.09
C ARG A 258 10.73 -7.60 17.69
N GLN A 259 10.94 -6.77 16.67
CA GLN A 259 10.65 -7.12 15.27
C GLN A 259 11.42 -8.37 14.82
N LEU A 260 12.75 -8.39 14.98
CA LEU A 260 13.59 -9.51 14.56
C LEU A 260 13.25 -10.81 15.31
N LEU A 261 12.91 -10.73 16.60
CA LEU A 261 12.48 -11.90 17.37
C LEU A 261 11.13 -12.44 16.90
N ALA A 262 10.16 -11.57 16.59
CA ALA A 262 8.90 -11.98 16.00
C ALA A 262 9.10 -12.67 14.64
N LEU A 263 9.94 -12.11 13.77
CA LEU A 263 10.26 -12.71 12.48
C LEU A 263 10.99 -14.04 12.62
N ARG A 264 11.91 -14.19 13.58
CA ARG A 264 12.56 -15.49 13.85
C ARG A 264 11.56 -16.55 14.30
N ARG A 265 10.56 -16.20 15.11
CA ARG A 265 9.47 -17.12 15.47
C ARG A 265 8.64 -17.55 14.25
N MET A 266 8.58 -16.73 13.21
CA MET A 266 7.97 -17.06 11.91
C MET A 266 8.83 -18.02 11.08
N GLY A 267 10.09 -18.26 11.44
CA GLY A 267 11.05 -19.04 10.65
C GLY A 267 11.96 -18.21 9.73
N VAL A 268 11.97 -16.87 9.87
CA VAL A 268 12.88 -16.00 9.11
C VAL A 268 14.31 -16.22 9.56
N ASN A 269 15.21 -16.38 8.59
CA ASN A 269 16.66 -16.48 8.80
C ASN A 269 17.47 -15.40 8.05
N ALA A 270 16.81 -14.62 7.19
CA ALA A 270 17.42 -13.57 6.39
C ALA A 270 16.54 -12.32 6.29
N VAL A 271 17.15 -11.15 6.13
CA VAL A 271 16.44 -9.88 5.92
C VAL A 271 17.09 -9.08 4.80
N ARG A 272 16.26 -8.37 4.03
CA ARG A 272 16.71 -7.39 3.04
C ARG A 272 16.37 -6.00 3.55
N ALA A 273 17.39 -5.14 3.67
CA ALA A 273 17.24 -3.76 4.13
C ALA A 273 16.71 -2.87 2.99
N ALA A 274 15.40 -2.94 2.74
CA ALA A 274 14.73 -2.27 1.64
C ALA A 274 14.52 -0.78 1.93
N HIS A 275 14.97 0.18 1.11
CA HIS A 275 15.94 0.07 0.01
C HIS A 275 17.11 1.03 0.26
N ASN A 276 17.72 0.90 1.45
CA ASN A 276 18.75 1.83 1.91
C ASN A 276 19.70 1.20 2.95
N PRO A 277 20.90 1.78 3.14
CA PRO A 277 21.84 1.32 4.16
C PRO A 277 21.15 1.26 5.53
N PRO A 278 21.14 0.10 6.20
CA PRO A 278 20.48 -0.06 7.50
C PRO A 278 21.21 0.74 8.59
N SER A 279 20.62 0.84 9.78
CA SER A 279 21.31 1.45 10.92
C SER A 279 22.39 0.50 11.48
N SER A 280 23.42 1.06 12.11
CA SER A 280 24.45 0.29 12.82
C SER A 280 23.85 -0.64 13.88
N LEU A 281 22.84 -0.16 14.62
CA LEU A 281 22.11 -0.92 15.62
C LEU A 281 21.30 -2.09 15.04
N PHE A 282 20.70 -1.91 13.85
CA PHE A 282 20.04 -3.02 13.15
C PHE A 282 21.04 -4.12 12.78
N MET A 283 22.20 -3.73 12.26
CA MET A 283 23.28 -4.67 11.94
C MET A 283 23.83 -5.36 13.20
N ASP A 284 24.00 -4.62 14.29
CA ASP A 284 24.42 -5.19 15.58
C ASP A 284 23.46 -6.29 16.05
N LEU A 285 22.15 -6.04 15.96
CA LEU A 285 21.13 -6.99 16.35
C LEU A 285 21.03 -8.19 15.39
N CYS A 286 21.24 -7.99 14.08
CA CYS A 286 21.29 -9.09 13.13
C CYS A 286 22.49 -10.02 13.40
N ASP A 287 23.65 -9.47 13.72
CA ASP A 287 24.83 -10.25 14.11
C ASP A 287 24.56 -11.08 15.38
N GLU A 288 23.94 -10.48 16.39
CA GLU A 288 23.64 -11.09 17.69
C GLU A 288 22.53 -12.15 17.62
N LEU A 289 21.49 -11.87 16.84
CA LEU A 289 20.32 -12.72 16.69
C LEU A 289 20.45 -13.72 15.55
N GLY A 290 21.58 -13.78 14.83
CA GLY A 290 21.75 -14.74 13.75
C GLY A 290 20.77 -14.51 12.59
N MET A 291 20.72 -13.28 12.08
CA MET A 291 19.95 -12.95 10.87
C MET A 291 20.92 -12.63 9.73
N LEU A 292 20.80 -13.32 8.60
CA LEU A 292 21.55 -12.99 7.38
C LEU A 292 21.00 -11.69 6.79
N VAL A 293 21.86 -10.87 6.16
CA VAL A 293 21.47 -9.54 5.67
C VAL A 293 21.88 -9.35 4.21
N ILE A 294 20.91 -8.98 3.38
CA ILE A 294 21.14 -8.25 2.14
C ILE A 294 21.08 -6.76 2.48
N SER A 295 22.25 -6.12 2.52
CA SER A 295 22.34 -4.67 2.73
C SER A 295 22.18 -3.99 1.37
N GLU A 296 21.41 -2.91 1.28
CA GLU A 296 21.07 -2.29 0.01
C GLU A 296 21.46 -0.81 -0.07
N PHE A 297 21.94 -0.37 -1.23
CA PHE A 297 22.49 0.97 -1.40
C PHE A 297 21.45 2.07 -1.65
N ALA A 298 20.60 1.90 -2.66
CA ALA A 298 19.71 2.97 -3.11
C ALA A 298 18.51 2.46 -3.94
N ASP A 299 17.39 3.15 -3.83
CA ASP A 299 16.20 2.92 -4.67
C ASP A 299 16.29 3.59 -6.06
N VAL A 300 17.25 4.49 -6.26
CA VAL A 300 17.47 5.23 -7.52
C VAL A 300 18.96 5.46 -7.80
N TRP A 301 19.32 5.56 -9.09
CA TRP A 301 20.64 6.02 -9.54
C TRP A 301 20.57 7.44 -10.12
N GLN A 302 20.58 7.60 -11.45
CA GLN A 302 20.49 8.94 -12.06
C GLN A 302 19.08 9.28 -12.54
N ILE A 303 18.22 8.28 -12.75
CA ILE A 303 16.81 8.50 -13.10
C ILE A 303 15.98 8.49 -11.82
N SER A 304 15.32 9.62 -11.53
CA SER A 304 14.45 9.77 -10.36
C SER A 304 13.19 8.89 -10.46
N LYS A 305 12.75 8.40 -9.30
CA LYS A 305 11.41 7.86 -9.04
C LYS A 305 10.49 8.91 -8.40
N THR A 306 11.05 9.87 -7.65
CA THR A 306 10.31 11.00 -7.06
C THR A 306 11.09 12.32 -7.19
N GLU A 307 10.40 13.46 -7.11
CA GLU A 307 10.97 14.79 -7.40
C GLU A 307 12.22 15.16 -6.58
N TYR A 308 12.29 14.77 -5.30
CA TYR A 308 13.38 15.15 -4.37
C TYR A 308 14.27 13.98 -3.96
N ASP A 309 14.29 12.88 -4.71
CA ASP A 309 15.09 11.70 -4.36
C ASP A 309 16.61 11.86 -4.56
N TYR A 310 17.33 10.79 -4.21
CA TYR A 310 18.79 10.74 -4.24
C TYR A 310 19.39 10.97 -5.63
N ALA A 311 18.64 10.78 -6.72
CA ALA A 311 19.18 10.95 -8.07
C ALA A 311 19.73 12.35 -8.34
N ARG A 312 19.15 13.37 -7.67
CA ARG A 312 19.60 14.77 -7.74
C ARG A 312 21.04 15.00 -7.29
N VAL A 313 21.56 14.13 -6.42
CA VAL A 313 22.89 14.25 -5.83
C VAL A 313 23.78 13.05 -6.15
N PHE A 314 23.26 12.02 -6.83
CA PHE A 314 23.94 10.77 -7.12
C PHE A 314 25.34 11.00 -7.67
N ASP A 315 25.49 11.76 -8.76
CA ASP A 315 26.77 11.95 -9.45
C ASP A 315 27.87 12.54 -8.57
N ALA A 316 27.50 13.46 -7.69
CA ALA A 316 28.43 14.12 -6.80
C ALA A 316 28.78 13.27 -5.57
N TRP A 317 27.90 12.35 -5.14
CA TRP A 317 27.99 11.73 -3.82
C TRP A 317 28.14 10.19 -3.78
N HIS A 318 27.71 9.45 -4.80
CA HIS A 318 27.67 7.98 -4.74
C HIS A 318 29.01 7.33 -4.35
N LYS A 319 30.16 7.87 -4.78
CA LYS A 319 31.47 7.33 -4.38
C LYS A 319 31.69 7.39 -2.86
N ARG A 320 31.33 8.52 -2.24
CA ARG A 320 31.48 8.73 -0.80
C ARG A 320 30.45 7.91 -0.03
N ASP A 321 29.25 7.82 -0.56
CA ASP A 321 28.17 7.05 0.06
C ASP A 321 28.42 5.54 0.02
N VAL A 322 28.90 4.98 -1.10
CA VAL A 322 29.31 3.57 -1.19
C VAL A 322 30.50 3.29 -0.27
N ALA A 323 31.48 4.20 -0.21
CA ALA A 323 32.61 4.07 0.71
C ALA A 323 32.15 4.03 2.17
N SER A 324 31.27 4.94 2.58
CA SER A 324 30.71 4.98 3.93
C SER A 324 29.96 3.69 4.26
N TRP A 325 29.02 3.31 3.40
CA TRP A 325 28.15 2.15 3.59
C TRP A 325 28.94 0.84 3.72
N VAL A 326 29.80 0.52 2.74
CA VAL A 326 30.53 -0.75 2.73
C VAL A 326 31.57 -0.80 3.84
N ARG A 327 32.33 0.28 4.05
CA ARG A 327 33.42 0.25 5.05
C ARG A 327 32.91 0.14 6.48
N ARG A 328 31.77 0.75 6.80
CA ARG A 328 31.13 0.64 8.12
C ARG A 328 30.79 -0.81 8.46
N ASP A 329 30.37 -1.58 7.45
CA ASP A 329 29.65 -2.84 7.64
C ASP A 329 30.41 -4.08 7.14
N ARG A 330 31.53 -3.94 6.41
CA ARG A 330 32.31 -5.07 5.85
C ARG A 330 32.87 -6.10 6.84
N ASN A 331 32.82 -5.83 8.14
CA ASN A 331 33.23 -6.77 9.20
C ASN A 331 32.06 -7.59 9.77
N ARG A 332 30.83 -7.30 9.35
CA ARG A 332 29.60 -7.88 9.91
C ARG A 332 29.45 -9.34 9.48
N PRO A 333 29.28 -10.30 10.42
CA PRO A 333 29.02 -11.68 10.08
C PRO A 333 27.66 -11.93 9.43
N SER A 334 26.68 -11.05 9.70
CA SER A 334 25.35 -11.16 9.12
C SER A 334 25.30 -10.89 7.61
N ILE A 335 26.18 -10.05 7.07
CA ILE A 335 26.04 -9.61 5.66
C ILE A 335 26.46 -10.69 4.70
N ILE A 336 25.61 -10.97 3.72
CA ILE A 336 25.88 -11.95 2.66
C ILE A 336 25.95 -11.31 1.26
N MET A 337 25.26 -10.18 1.05
CA MET A 337 25.23 -9.49 -0.23
C MET A 337 25.18 -7.96 -0.09
N TRP A 338 25.78 -7.28 -1.06
CA TRP A 338 25.68 -5.84 -1.28
C TRP A 338 24.74 -5.57 -2.46
N SER A 339 23.47 -5.26 -2.20
CA SER A 339 22.53 -4.88 -3.26
C SER A 339 22.81 -3.46 -3.73
N LEU A 340 23.19 -3.33 -5.01
CA LEU A 340 23.58 -2.05 -5.63
C LEU A 340 22.38 -1.17 -5.99
N GLY A 341 21.17 -1.73 -5.96
CA GLY A 341 19.94 -1.00 -6.16
C GLY A 341 18.70 -1.88 -6.30
N ASN A 342 17.53 -1.23 -6.25
CA ASN A 342 16.22 -1.86 -6.38
C ASN A 342 15.42 -1.24 -7.54
N GLU A 343 14.94 -2.07 -8.46
CA GLU A 343 14.04 -1.67 -9.55
C GLU A 343 14.52 -0.41 -10.29
N ILE A 344 15.81 -0.40 -10.60
CA ILE A 344 16.51 0.79 -11.08
C ILE A 344 16.11 1.09 -12.53
N PRO A 345 15.51 2.27 -12.82
CA PRO A 345 15.08 2.60 -14.16
C PRO A 345 16.22 2.63 -15.19
N ASP A 346 17.40 3.11 -14.78
CA ASP A 346 18.60 3.19 -15.62
C ASP A 346 18.94 1.83 -16.27
N THR A 347 18.62 0.70 -15.65
CA THR A 347 18.97 -0.64 -16.15
C THR A 347 18.14 -1.09 -17.35
N HIS A 348 17.04 -0.41 -17.66
CA HIS A 348 16.19 -0.78 -18.80
C HIS A 348 15.87 0.36 -19.76
N VAL A 349 15.86 1.62 -19.29
CA VAL A 349 15.61 2.79 -20.13
C VAL A 349 16.81 3.07 -21.04
N ASP A 350 18.03 3.05 -20.48
CA ASP A 350 19.28 3.26 -21.21
C ASP A 350 20.29 2.16 -20.80
N PRO A 351 20.25 0.99 -21.45
CA PRO A 351 21.03 -0.18 -21.01
C PRO A 351 22.54 0.04 -21.04
N GLU A 352 23.06 0.86 -21.96
CA GLU A 352 24.50 1.13 -22.04
C GLU A 352 24.96 1.94 -20.82
N LYS A 353 24.23 3.03 -20.53
CA LYS A 353 24.52 3.89 -19.38
C LYS A 353 24.24 3.16 -18.07
N GLY A 354 23.14 2.42 -17.98
CA GLY A 354 22.79 1.58 -16.84
C GLY A 354 23.87 0.56 -16.53
N LEU A 355 24.41 -0.13 -17.55
CA LEU A 355 25.50 -1.08 -17.38
C LEU A 355 26.80 -0.39 -16.93
N ALA A 356 27.12 0.79 -17.44
CA ALA A 356 28.29 1.55 -17.01
C ALA A 356 28.19 1.99 -15.54
N LEU A 357 27.00 2.45 -15.10
CA LEU A 357 26.74 2.80 -13.70
C LEU A 357 26.81 1.59 -12.78
N LEU A 358 26.20 0.47 -13.17
CA LEU A 358 26.28 -0.80 -12.45
C LEU A 358 27.74 -1.25 -12.27
N THR A 359 28.51 -1.24 -13.35
CA THR A 359 29.94 -1.59 -13.36
C THR A 359 30.68 -0.76 -12.31
N ARG A 360 30.46 0.56 -12.33
CA ARG A 360 31.10 1.50 -11.42
C ARG A 360 30.72 1.26 -9.96
N LEU A 361 29.45 1.03 -9.66
CA LEU A 361 28.99 0.75 -8.29
C LEU A 361 29.53 -0.58 -7.77
N ARG A 362 29.53 -1.63 -8.61
CA ARG A 362 30.14 -2.93 -8.29
C ARG A 362 31.63 -2.79 -7.98
N ASP A 363 32.35 -2.03 -8.79
CA ASP A 363 33.80 -1.84 -8.62
C ASP A 363 34.11 -1.01 -7.36
N LEU A 364 33.27 -0.01 -7.03
CA LEU A 364 33.36 0.71 -5.76
C LEU A 364 33.07 -0.20 -4.56
N ALA A 365 32.05 -1.06 -4.63
CA ALA A 365 31.76 -2.02 -3.57
C ALA A 365 32.97 -2.96 -3.34
N ARG A 366 33.54 -3.51 -4.42
CA ARG A 366 34.75 -4.35 -4.36
C ARG A 366 35.99 -3.58 -3.90
N GLN A 367 36.11 -2.29 -4.23
CA GLN A 367 37.20 -1.45 -3.73
C GLN A 367 37.16 -1.34 -2.20
N HIS A 368 35.96 -1.31 -1.61
CA HIS A 368 35.77 -1.13 -0.17
C HIS A 368 35.62 -2.46 0.60
N ASP A 369 35.29 -3.55 -0.08
CA ASP A 369 35.30 -4.94 0.42
C ASP A 369 36.22 -5.83 -0.47
N PRO A 370 37.55 -5.61 -0.47
CA PRO A 370 38.46 -6.20 -1.45
C PRO A 370 38.70 -7.70 -1.27
N ARG A 371 38.36 -8.28 -0.12
CA ARG A 371 38.41 -9.74 0.09
C ARG A 371 37.04 -10.41 -0.09
N GLY A 372 36.01 -9.65 -0.45
CA GLY A 372 34.70 -10.18 -0.81
C GLY A 372 33.99 -10.88 0.35
N GLN A 373 33.85 -10.20 1.49
CA GLN A 373 33.04 -10.68 2.61
C GLN A 373 31.57 -10.84 2.23
N ALA A 374 31.09 -10.00 1.31
CA ALA A 374 29.78 -10.13 0.69
C ALA A 374 29.85 -9.81 -0.81
N LEU A 375 28.96 -10.44 -1.60
CA LEU A 375 28.96 -10.31 -3.05
C LEU A 375 28.00 -9.21 -3.53
N PRO A 376 28.37 -8.40 -4.54
CA PRO A 376 27.45 -7.45 -5.15
C PRO A 376 26.29 -8.14 -5.88
N THR A 377 25.08 -7.61 -5.72
CA THR A 377 23.84 -8.07 -6.38
C THR A 377 22.96 -6.88 -6.80
N LEU A 378 21.83 -7.14 -7.45
CA LEU A 378 20.80 -6.18 -7.85
C LEU A 378 19.42 -6.84 -7.79
N GLY A 379 18.41 -6.15 -7.26
CA GLY A 379 17.00 -6.59 -7.34
C GLY A 379 16.24 -5.87 -8.45
N SER A 380 15.49 -6.60 -9.28
CA SER A 380 14.76 -5.98 -10.40
C SER A 380 13.44 -6.67 -10.74
N ASN A 381 12.40 -5.87 -10.94
CA ASN A 381 11.11 -6.26 -11.51
C ASN A 381 11.10 -6.21 -13.05
N TYR A 382 12.23 -5.91 -13.69
CA TYR A 382 12.39 -5.83 -15.15
C TYR A 382 13.13 -7.03 -15.73
N MET A 383 13.29 -8.13 -14.97
CA MET A 383 14.08 -9.29 -15.41
C MET A 383 13.59 -9.96 -16.70
N ALA A 384 12.32 -9.80 -17.05
CA ALA A 384 11.77 -10.24 -18.34
C ALA A 384 12.40 -9.52 -19.55
N TRP A 385 13.03 -8.36 -19.36
CA TRP A 385 13.50 -7.48 -20.43
C TRP A 385 14.98 -7.71 -20.73
N GLU A 386 15.31 -7.83 -22.02
CA GLU A 386 16.69 -8.10 -22.46
C GLU A 386 17.69 -7.05 -21.97
N ASN A 387 17.29 -5.78 -21.92
CA ASN A 387 18.10 -4.68 -21.41
C ASN A 387 18.57 -4.93 -19.96
N THR A 388 17.65 -5.29 -19.07
CA THR A 388 17.98 -5.62 -17.67
C THR A 388 18.78 -6.91 -17.56
N GLN A 389 18.57 -7.87 -18.46
CA GLN A 389 19.39 -9.09 -18.50
C GLN A 389 20.87 -8.80 -18.80
N LEU A 390 21.23 -7.67 -19.43
CA LEU A 390 22.63 -7.26 -19.60
C LEU A 390 23.30 -6.95 -18.26
N ALA A 391 22.60 -6.28 -17.35
CA ALA A 391 23.06 -6.05 -15.98
C ALA A 391 23.23 -7.38 -15.22
N ALA A 392 22.26 -8.28 -15.36
CA ALA A 392 22.28 -9.62 -14.77
C ALA A 392 23.50 -10.44 -15.25
N ARG A 393 23.83 -10.44 -16.55
CA ARG A 393 25.02 -11.12 -17.10
C ARG A 393 26.33 -10.64 -16.48
N GLN A 394 26.38 -9.37 -16.05
CA GLN A 394 27.57 -8.79 -15.45
C GLN A 394 27.76 -9.18 -13.97
N LEU A 395 26.67 -9.33 -13.20
CA LEU A 395 26.71 -9.69 -11.79
C LEU A 395 26.69 -11.21 -11.56
N LYS A 396 25.90 -11.94 -12.35
CA LYS A 396 25.57 -13.38 -12.24
C LYS A 396 24.86 -13.80 -10.95
N LEU A 397 25.05 -13.10 -9.84
CA LEU A 397 24.17 -13.17 -8.66
C LEU A 397 23.09 -12.09 -8.81
N VAL A 398 21.84 -12.49 -9.00
CA VAL A 398 20.79 -11.57 -9.46
C VAL A 398 19.46 -11.86 -8.76
N GLY A 399 18.86 -10.80 -8.24
CA GLY A 399 17.58 -10.82 -7.56
C GLY A 399 16.42 -10.53 -8.50
N TYR A 400 15.37 -11.34 -8.37
CA TYR A 400 14.12 -11.21 -9.13
C TYR A 400 13.05 -10.61 -8.21
N ASN A 401 12.48 -9.48 -8.59
CA ASN A 401 11.27 -8.96 -7.95
C ASN A 401 10.05 -9.48 -8.72
N TYR A 402 9.17 -10.23 -8.06
CA TYR A 402 7.87 -10.69 -8.59
C TYR A 402 7.95 -11.41 -9.95
N ALA A 403 9.03 -12.16 -10.15
CA ALA A 403 9.37 -12.78 -11.43
C ALA A 403 9.71 -14.27 -11.29
N GLU A 404 9.09 -14.94 -10.31
CA GLU A 404 9.22 -16.36 -10.02
C GLU A 404 8.90 -17.23 -11.25
N PHE A 405 7.95 -16.78 -12.08
CA PHE A 405 7.58 -17.42 -13.34
C PHE A 405 8.74 -17.51 -14.36
N LEU A 406 9.85 -16.79 -14.16
CA LEU A 406 11.04 -16.86 -15.01
C LEU A 406 12.12 -17.81 -14.48
N TYR A 407 12.03 -18.31 -13.24
CA TYR A 407 13.14 -19.01 -12.58
C TYR A 407 13.65 -20.20 -13.39
N ASP A 408 12.76 -21.13 -13.74
CA ASP A 408 13.14 -22.34 -14.48
C ASP A 408 13.68 -22.01 -15.87
N GLN A 409 13.03 -21.06 -16.56
CA GLN A 409 13.44 -20.63 -17.90
C GLN A 409 14.83 -19.99 -17.88
N HIS A 410 15.09 -19.11 -16.92
CA HIS A 410 16.36 -18.39 -16.83
C HIS A 410 17.47 -19.27 -16.25
N HIS A 411 17.19 -20.17 -15.32
CA HIS A 411 18.15 -21.18 -14.85
C HIS A 411 18.64 -22.07 -16.00
N ALA A 412 17.71 -22.56 -16.83
CA ALA A 412 18.07 -23.36 -18.01
C ALA A 412 18.85 -22.56 -19.07
N ARG A 413 18.49 -21.28 -19.28
CA ARG A 413 19.12 -20.42 -20.29
C ARG A 413 20.48 -19.88 -19.85
N TYR A 414 20.65 -19.64 -18.55
CA TYR A 414 21.82 -19.00 -17.94
C TYR A 414 22.32 -19.86 -16.77
N PRO A 415 22.95 -21.01 -17.04
CA PRO A 415 23.29 -22.00 -16.01
C PRO A 415 24.38 -21.55 -15.03
N ASP A 416 25.02 -20.40 -15.28
CA ASP A 416 26.00 -19.78 -14.38
C ASP A 416 25.41 -18.65 -13.53
N TRP A 417 24.09 -18.40 -13.63
CA TRP A 417 23.40 -17.42 -12.79
C TRP A 417 22.97 -18.03 -11.47
N VAL A 418 23.26 -17.31 -10.39
CA VAL A 418 22.73 -17.57 -9.06
C VAL A 418 21.46 -16.74 -8.89
N ILE A 419 20.33 -17.43 -8.77
CA ILE A 419 18.98 -16.85 -8.77
C ILE A 419 18.42 -16.84 -7.35
N TYR A 420 17.73 -15.75 -6.99
CA TYR A 420 16.91 -15.67 -5.78
C TYR A 420 15.79 -14.64 -5.96
N GLY A 421 14.73 -14.75 -5.15
CA GLY A 421 13.67 -13.74 -5.10
C GLY A 421 14.10 -12.57 -4.23
N SER A 422 14.51 -11.45 -4.81
CA SER A 422 14.85 -10.25 -4.02
C SER A 422 13.64 -9.52 -3.47
N GLU A 423 12.47 -9.74 -4.06
CA GLU A 423 11.18 -9.24 -3.58
C GLU A 423 10.06 -10.16 -4.08
N THR A 424 9.31 -10.79 -3.18
CA THR A 424 8.25 -11.75 -3.50
C THR A 424 6.95 -11.42 -2.75
N CYS A 425 5.89 -12.19 -2.96
CA CYS A 425 4.60 -12.05 -2.27
C CYS A 425 3.81 -10.79 -2.65
N SER A 426 3.95 -9.67 -1.95
CA SER A 426 3.17 -8.42 -2.17
C SER A 426 1.65 -8.63 -2.27
N THR A 427 1.13 -9.65 -1.57
CA THR A 427 -0.29 -9.71 -1.21
C THR A 427 -0.57 -8.71 -0.09
N VAL A 428 -1.79 -8.17 -0.02
CA VAL A 428 -2.16 -7.16 0.98
C VAL A 428 -3.19 -7.72 1.95
N GLN A 429 -3.12 -7.33 3.22
CA GLN A 429 -3.95 -7.87 4.29
C GLN A 429 -4.04 -6.92 5.49
N SER A 430 -5.23 -6.87 6.11
CA SER A 430 -5.49 -6.18 7.38
C SER A 430 -5.81 -7.19 8.47
N ARG A 431 -5.18 -7.03 9.64
CA ARG A 431 -5.29 -7.98 10.76
C ARG A 431 -6.75 -8.20 11.16
N GLY A 432 -7.23 -9.45 11.07
CA GLY A 432 -8.57 -9.84 11.51
C GLY A 432 -9.72 -9.37 10.61
N ILE A 433 -9.44 -8.90 9.39
CA ILE A 433 -10.45 -8.51 8.40
C ILE A 433 -10.62 -9.62 7.35
N TYR A 434 -11.87 -10.00 7.08
CA TYR A 434 -12.19 -11.13 6.19
C TYR A 434 -13.29 -10.75 5.20
N HIS A 435 -12.97 -10.74 3.90
CA HIS A 435 -13.89 -10.40 2.81
C HIS A 435 -14.25 -11.67 2.05
N PHE A 436 -15.48 -12.17 2.25
CA PHE A 436 -15.95 -13.42 1.66
C PHE A 436 -16.59 -13.24 0.28
N PRO A 437 -16.49 -14.23 -0.63
CA PRO A 437 -15.83 -15.53 -0.43
C PRO A 437 -14.33 -15.53 -0.79
N LEU A 438 -13.58 -16.49 -0.25
CA LEU A 438 -12.16 -16.73 -0.57
C LEU A 438 -11.92 -16.87 -2.08
N SER A 439 -12.86 -17.49 -2.80
CA SER A 439 -12.76 -17.71 -4.25
C SER A 439 -12.84 -16.43 -5.08
N GLN A 440 -13.25 -15.31 -4.48
CA GLN A 440 -13.39 -14.03 -5.16
C GLN A 440 -12.22 -13.13 -4.78
N PRO A 441 -11.37 -12.73 -5.75
CA PRO A 441 -10.36 -11.72 -5.48
C PRO A 441 -11.01 -10.36 -5.17
N VAL A 442 -10.55 -9.71 -4.11
CA VAL A 442 -11.01 -8.39 -3.65
C VAL A 442 -9.79 -7.58 -3.25
N LEU A 443 -9.31 -6.72 -4.14
CA LEU A 443 -8.14 -5.88 -3.85
C LEU A 443 -8.51 -4.68 -2.96
N SER A 444 -9.65 -4.04 -3.23
CA SER A 444 -10.10 -2.84 -2.51
C SER A 444 -11.60 -2.89 -2.22
N ASP A 445 -12.01 -2.36 -1.08
CA ASP A 445 -13.37 -2.39 -0.56
C ASP A 445 -13.76 -1.13 0.24
N ASP A 446 -15.03 -1.05 0.68
CA ASP A 446 -15.60 0.16 1.29
C ASP A 446 -15.02 0.51 2.67
N ASP A 447 -14.50 -0.49 3.37
CA ASP A 447 -13.90 -0.34 4.70
C ASP A 447 -12.46 0.20 4.65
N LEU A 448 -11.93 0.38 3.44
CA LEU A 448 -10.54 0.70 3.17
C LEU A 448 -9.57 -0.29 3.82
N GLN A 449 -10.00 -1.54 4.01
CA GLN A 449 -9.16 -2.63 4.53
C GLN A 449 -8.90 -3.66 3.44
N THR A 450 -8.01 -4.60 3.72
CA THR A 450 -7.68 -5.72 2.82
C THR A 450 -7.85 -7.04 3.57
N SER A 451 -8.21 -8.11 2.86
CA SER A 451 -8.61 -9.34 3.53
C SER A 451 -7.42 -10.23 3.92
N SER A 452 -7.41 -10.67 5.18
CA SER A 452 -6.51 -11.72 5.67
C SER A 452 -6.91 -13.13 5.24
N LEU A 453 -8.02 -13.33 4.50
CA LEU A 453 -8.33 -14.62 3.89
C LEU A 453 -7.31 -15.01 2.80
N GLY A 454 -6.56 -14.06 2.26
CA GLY A 454 -5.57 -14.30 1.21
C GLY A 454 -6.09 -14.08 -0.22
N ASN A 455 -7.26 -13.45 -0.38
CA ASN A 455 -7.86 -13.11 -1.68
C ASN A 455 -7.64 -11.64 -2.10
N SER A 456 -6.85 -10.86 -1.33
CA SER A 456 -6.46 -9.49 -1.70
C SER A 456 -5.06 -9.49 -2.33
N THR A 457 -5.02 -9.63 -3.65
CA THR A 457 -3.79 -9.80 -4.45
C THR A 457 -3.55 -8.60 -5.35
N THR A 458 -2.32 -8.07 -5.31
CA THR A 458 -1.89 -6.99 -6.20
C THR A 458 -1.73 -7.48 -7.63
N SER A 459 -1.68 -6.56 -8.59
CA SER A 459 -1.63 -6.89 -10.01
C SER A 459 -0.23 -7.34 -10.51
N TRP A 460 0.77 -7.27 -9.64
CA TRP A 460 2.17 -7.66 -9.89
C TRP A 460 2.68 -8.73 -8.94
N GLY A 461 2.13 -8.84 -7.72
CA GLY A 461 2.59 -9.79 -6.71
C GLY A 461 2.17 -11.24 -7.00
N ALA A 462 2.36 -12.08 -6.00
CA ALA A 462 1.98 -13.49 -6.04
C ALA A 462 0.45 -13.65 -6.14
N ARG A 463 0.04 -14.73 -6.81
CA ARG A 463 -1.37 -15.12 -6.94
C ARG A 463 -2.01 -15.49 -5.60
N SER A 464 -1.20 -15.97 -4.67
CA SER A 464 -1.56 -16.26 -3.28
C SER A 464 -0.27 -16.38 -2.47
N VAL A 465 -0.39 -16.33 -1.14
CA VAL A 465 0.74 -16.60 -0.23
C VAL A 465 1.23 -18.05 -0.40
N ASP A 466 0.31 -19.00 -0.58
CA ASP A 466 0.63 -20.40 -0.85
C ASP A 466 1.49 -20.56 -2.12
N ASP A 467 1.10 -19.90 -3.22
CA ASP A 467 1.89 -19.93 -4.46
C ASP A 467 3.27 -19.31 -4.28
N CYS A 468 3.37 -18.18 -3.56
CA CYS A 468 4.65 -17.53 -3.25
C CYS A 468 5.62 -18.47 -2.51
N ILE A 469 5.12 -19.25 -1.55
CA ILE A 469 5.91 -20.21 -0.80
C ILE A 469 6.38 -21.34 -1.72
N LYS A 470 5.45 -21.94 -2.48
CA LYS A 470 5.72 -23.07 -3.38
C LYS A 470 6.71 -22.70 -4.48
N ASP A 471 6.58 -21.49 -5.04
CA ASP A 471 7.39 -21.05 -6.17
C ASP A 471 8.89 -20.97 -5.85
N ASP A 472 9.29 -20.70 -4.60
CA ASP A 472 10.70 -20.82 -4.22
C ASP A 472 11.06 -22.19 -3.63
N ARG A 473 10.21 -22.73 -2.75
CA ARG A 473 10.46 -23.99 -2.02
C ARG A 473 10.76 -25.13 -2.98
N ASP A 474 10.02 -25.22 -4.08
CA ASP A 474 10.09 -26.33 -5.03
C ASP A 474 11.22 -26.17 -6.06
N ARG A 475 12.05 -25.12 -5.93
CA ARG A 475 13.19 -24.81 -6.80
C ARG A 475 14.51 -24.82 -6.02
N PRO A 476 15.16 -25.99 -5.86
CA PRO A 476 16.35 -26.13 -5.00
C PRO A 476 17.56 -25.32 -5.44
N PHE A 477 17.61 -24.89 -6.71
CA PHE A 477 18.67 -24.03 -7.25
C PHE A 477 18.55 -22.56 -6.82
N SER A 478 17.33 -22.10 -6.45
CA SER A 478 17.14 -20.75 -5.94
C SER A 478 17.77 -20.64 -4.54
N LEU A 479 18.45 -19.52 -4.24
CA LEU A 479 18.97 -19.27 -2.89
C LEU A 479 17.85 -19.17 -1.85
N GLY A 480 16.65 -18.75 -2.25
CA GLY A 480 15.55 -18.40 -1.37
C GLY A 480 14.81 -17.16 -1.85
N GLN A 481 14.04 -16.54 -0.96
CA GLN A 481 13.18 -15.40 -1.27
C GLN A 481 13.17 -14.34 -0.16
N PHE A 482 12.71 -13.13 -0.50
CA PHE A 482 12.50 -12.03 0.43
C PHE A 482 11.09 -11.46 0.25
N ALA A 483 10.15 -11.90 1.10
CA ALA A 483 8.76 -11.50 1.00
C ALA A 483 8.57 -10.01 1.33
N TRP A 484 7.75 -9.32 0.51
CA TRP A 484 7.30 -7.95 0.73
C TRP A 484 5.98 -7.97 1.54
N THR A 485 5.97 -7.64 2.84
CA THR A 485 7.11 -7.31 3.74
C THR A 485 7.01 -8.09 5.05
N GLY A 486 8.09 -8.15 5.84
CA GLY A 486 8.04 -8.82 7.15
C GLY A 486 7.11 -8.12 8.15
N GLN A 487 7.11 -6.79 8.15
CA GLN A 487 6.21 -5.95 8.94
C GLN A 487 5.69 -4.80 8.08
N ASP A 488 4.47 -4.35 8.35
CA ASP A 488 3.94 -3.12 7.76
C ASP A 488 4.81 -1.93 8.13
N TYR A 489 4.83 -0.95 7.24
CA TYR A 489 5.67 0.23 7.29
C TYR A 489 4.85 1.47 6.88
N LEU A 490 5.36 2.66 7.20
CA LEU A 490 4.59 3.89 7.04
C LEU A 490 4.66 4.38 5.58
N GLY A 491 3.57 4.95 5.06
CA GLY A 491 3.45 5.25 3.63
C GLY A 491 3.10 4.04 2.76
N GLU A 492 3.25 4.22 1.45
CA GLU A 492 2.91 3.23 0.40
C GLU A 492 1.62 2.40 0.67
N PRO A 493 0.47 3.06 0.90
CA PRO A 493 -0.76 2.44 1.39
C PRO A 493 -1.53 1.67 0.30
N THR A 494 -0.84 1.04 -0.66
CA THR A 494 -1.45 0.26 -1.73
C THR A 494 -2.40 -0.78 -1.15
N PRO A 495 -3.67 -0.86 -1.60
CA PRO A 495 -4.21 -0.26 -2.83
C PRO A 495 -4.98 1.05 -2.62
N TYR A 496 -4.89 1.67 -1.45
CA TYR A 496 -5.60 2.89 -1.07
C TYR A 496 -4.69 4.13 -1.02
N HIS A 497 -5.18 5.18 -0.37
CA HIS A 497 -4.45 6.39 0.00
C HIS A 497 -4.48 6.63 1.52
N THR A 498 -4.47 5.54 2.29
CA THR A 498 -4.41 5.55 3.77
C THR A 498 -2.99 5.89 4.28
N LYS A 499 -2.68 5.78 5.58
CA LYS A 499 -1.39 6.27 6.10
C LYS A 499 -0.22 5.28 5.99
N ASN A 500 -0.46 3.98 6.00
CA ASN A 500 0.57 2.93 6.00
C ASN A 500 0.21 1.74 5.11
N SER A 501 1.20 0.85 4.92
CA SER A 501 1.11 -0.34 4.08
C SER A 501 0.15 -1.40 4.61
N TYR A 502 -0.16 -2.38 3.75
CA TYR A 502 -0.91 -3.60 4.07
C TYR A 502 -0.13 -4.90 3.78
N PHE A 503 1.13 -4.79 3.37
CA PHE A 503 1.95 -5.91 2.89
C PHE A 503 2.49 -6.81 3.99
N GLY A 504 2.63 -6.28 5.20
CA GLY A 504 3.31 -6.93 6.31
C GLY A 504 2.66 -8.23 6.75
N MET A 505 3.45 -9.26 7.06
CA MET A 505 2.99 -10.41 7.86
C MET A 505 2.73 -10.02 9.32
N LEU A 506 3.41 -8.98 9.80
CA LEU A 506 3.11 -8.25 11.03
C LEU A 506 2.49 -6.89 10.69
N ASP A 507 1.54 -6.39 11.50
CA ASP A 507 1.07 -5.00 11.38
C ASP A 507 2.07 -3.98 11.95
N THR A 508 1.79 -2.68 11.84
CA THR A 508 2.71 -1.62 12.33
C THR A 508 2.92 -1.67 13.86
N ALA A 509 1.99 -2.26 14.60
CA ALA A 509 2.09 -2.47 16.05
C ALA A 509 2.91 -3.73 16.41
N GLY A 510 3.33 -4.51 15.40
CA GLY A 510 4.10 -5.74 15.55
C GLY A 510 3.25 -6.94 15.96
N LEU A 511 1.96 -6.94 15.61
CA LEU A 511 1.03 -8.03 15.85
C LEU A 511 0.87 -8.88 14.58
N GLU A 512 0.75 -10.19 14.76
CA GLU A 512 0.65 -11.17 13.67
C GLU A 512 -0.66 -11.05 12.89
N LYS A 513 -0.55 -11.12 11.57
CA LYS A 513 -1.66 -11.36 10.64
C LYS A 513 -1.68 -12.82 10.20
N ASP A 514 -2.74 -13.29 9.56
CA ASP A 514 -2.89 -14.72 9.25
C ASP A 514 -1.78 -15.26 8.33
N ALA A 515 -1.27 -14.46 7.38
CA ALA A 515 -0.17 -14.89 6.51
C ALA A 515 1.14 -15.18 7.27
N TYR A 516 1.36 -14.59 8.45
CA TYR A 516 2.50 -14.92 9.32
C TYR A 516 2.56 -16.43 9.57
N PHE A 517 1.41 -17.03 9.87
CA PHE A 517 1.32 -18.45 10.21
C PHE A 517 1.44 -19.37 8.99
N LEU A 518 1.15 -18.87 7.78
CA LEU A 518 1.40 -19.60 6.54
C LEU A 518 2.91 -19.73 6.28
N PHE A 519 3.66 -18.64 6.45
CA PHE A 519 5.12 -18.69 6.39
C PHE A 519 5.72 -19.52 7.54
N GLN A 520 5.16 -19.41 8.75
CA GLN A 520 5.59 -20.24 9.88
C GLN A 520 5.41 -21.74 9.59
N ALA A 521 4.28 -22.14 9.02
CA ALA A 521 4.05 -23.52 8.59
C ALA A 521 5.07 -23.97 7.51
N ALA A 522 5.49 -23.05 6.63
CA ALA A 522 6.46 -23.37 5.58
C ALA A 522 7.93 -23.41 6.06
N TRP A 523 8.27 -22.62 7.08
CA TRP A 523 9.66 -22.33 7.44
C TRP A 523 10.09 -22.89 8.80
N THR A 524 9.20 -23.59 9.51
CA THR A 524 9.50 -24.18 10.82
C THR A 524 9.16 -25.66 10.87
N ASP A 525 9.96 -26.42 11.64
CA ASP A 525 9.75 -27.86 11.87
C ASP A 525 8.90 -28.15 13.11
N GLU A 526 8.71 -27.16 14.00
CA GLU A 526 7.93 -27.33 15.24
C GLU A 526 6.45 -27.57 14.88
N PRO A 527 5.81 -28.66 15.34
CA PRO A 527 4.43 -28.97 14.97
C PRO A 527 3.46 -27.83 15.31
N MET A 528 2.76 -27.32 14.30
CA MET A 528 1.88 -26.17 14.47
C MET A 528 0.59 -26.29 13.67
N VAL A 529 -0.44 -25.57 14.13
CA VAL A 529 -1.69 -25.37 13.39
C VAL A 529 -2.26 -23.99 13.75
N HIS A 530 -2.73 -23.25 12.74
CA HIS A 530 -3.38 -21.95 12.90
C HIS A 530 -4.73 -21.95 12.18
N LEU A 531 -5.79 -21.52 12.86
CA LEU A 531 -7.17 -21.56 12.38
C LEU A 531 -7.73 -20.13 12.27
N PHE A 532 -8.22 -19.78 11.08
CA PHE A 532 -8.81 -18.48 10.78
C PHE A 532 -10.00 -18.63 9.80
N PRO A 533 -11.01 -17.76 9.83
CA PRO A 533 -11.13 -16.49 10.57
C PRO A 533 -11.54 -16.67 12.05
N HIS A 534 -11.80 -15.55 12.77
CA HIS A 534 -12.53 -15.58 14.04
C HIS A 534 -13.95 -16.15 13.85
N TRP A 535 -14.64 -16.61 14.90
CA TRP A 535 -15.95 -17.29 14.75
C TRP A 535 -17.15 -16.49 15.29
N ASP A 536 -17.42 -15.31 14.70
CA ASP A 536 -18.55 -14.44 15.08
C ASP A 536 -19.12 -13.71 13.85
N PHE A 537 -20.15 -14.27 13.21
CA PHE A 537 -20.76 -13.77 11.96
C PHE A 537 -22.29 -13.75 12.02
N SER A 538 -22.95 -13.43 10.89
CA SER A 538 -24.41 -13.50 10.79
C SER A 538 -24.88 -14.94 10.68
N GLN A 539 -25.98 -15.30 11.37
CA GLN A 539 -26.53 -16.65 11.37
C GLN A 539 -26.76 -17.17 9.94
N GLY A 540 -26.19 -18.33 9.63
CA GLY A 540 -26.32 -18.97 8.31
C GLY A 540 -25.47 -18.35 7.20
N GLN A 541 -24.70 -17.29 7.46
CA GLN A 541 -23.72 -16.75 6.51
C GLN A 541 -22.69 -17.84 6.17
N LEU A 542 -22.39 -18.02 4.89
CA LEU A 542 -21.41 -19.00 4.45
C LEU A 542 -20.00 -18.46 4.67
N ILE A 543 -19.19 -19.15 5.48
CA ILE A 543 -17.85 -18.73 5.92
C ILE A 543 -16.81 -19.67 5.32
N ASP A 544 -15.81 -19.09 4.65
CA ASP A 544 -14.59 -19.79 4.26
C ASP A 544 -13.64 -19.88 5.46
N ILE A 545 -13.30 -21.11 5.85
CA ILE A 545 -12.43 -21.43 6.98
C ILE A 545 -11.11 -21.94 6.41
N ARG A 546 -10.00 -21.34 6.83
CA ARG A 546 -8.65 -21.73 6.44
C ARG A 546 -7.87 -22.22 7.65
N VAL A 547 -7.03 -23.21 7.42
CA VAL A 547 -6.10 -23.73 8.41
C VAL A 547 -4.71 -23.79 7.81
N ALA A 548 -3.72 -23.17 8.47
CA ALA A 548 -2.31 -23.32 8.14
C ALA A 548 -1.66 -24.36 9.06
N SER A 549 -0.84 -25.27 8.52
CA SER A 549 -0.13 -26.28 9.32
C SER A 549 1.06 -26.84 8.56
N ASN A 550 2.10 -27.24 9.30
CA ASN A 550 3.24 -28.01 8.77
C ASN A 550 3.06 -29.53 8.93
N GLN A 551 1.89 -29.98 9.37
CA GLN A 551 1.59 -31.41 9.58
C GLN A 551 0.88 -32.00 8.35
N PRO A 552 1.07 -33.30 8.06
CA PRO A 552 0.54 -33.93 6.85
C PRO A 552 -0.98 -34.08 6.81
N GLN A 553 -1.69 -33.94 7.94
CA GLN A 553 -3.13 -34.09 8.00
C GLN A 553 -3.76 -33.15 9.01
N VAL A 554 -4.91 -32.56 8.64
CA VAL A 554 -5.71 -31.68 9.51
C VAL A 554 -7.17 -32.15 9.50
N ALA A 555 -7.79 -32.18 10.69
CA ALA A 555 -9.24 -32.36 10.84
C ALA A 555 -9.88 -31.13 11.48
N LEU A 556 -11.06 -30.75 10.98
CA LEU A 556 -11.85 -29.63 11.48
C LEU A 556 -13.08 -30.16 12.21
N PHE A 557 -13.35 -29.58 13.37
CA PHE A 557 -14.51 -29.87 14.19
C PHE A 557 -15.31 -28.59 14.41
N LEU A 558 -16.64 -28.71 14.46
CA LEU A 558 -17.52 -27.69 15.00
C LEU A 558 -18.20 -28.27 16.24
N ASP A 559 -17.86 -27.69 17.39
CA ASP A 559 -18.05 -28.25 18.72
C ASP A 559 -17.32 -29.60 18.84
N ASP A 560 -18.08 -30.71 18.85
CA ASP A 560 -17.54 -32.07 18.94
C ASP A 560 -17.81 -32.92 17.69
N GLU A 561 -18.41 -32.33 16.64
CA GLU A 561 -18.69 -33.00 15.38
C GLU A 561 -17.55 -32.75 14.38
N GLU A 562 -16.94 -33.83 13.85
CA GLU A 562 -15.95 -33.73 12.78
C GLU A 562 -16.66 -33.28 11.50
N VAL A 563 -16.33 -32.08 11.04
CA VAL A 563 -16.81 -31.50 9.79
C VAL A 563 -16.15 -32.18 8.59
N GLY A 564 -14.85 -32.49 8.74
CA GLY A 564 -14.08 -33.18 7.73
C GLY A 564 -12.58 -33.14 8.00
N ARG A 565 -11.85 -33.93 7.22
CA ARG A 565 -10.40 -34.14 7.35
C ARG A 565 -9.75 -34.07 5.98
N GLN A 566 -8.62 -33.36 5.89
CA GLN A 566 -7.87 -33.15 4.65
C GLN A 566 -6.40 -33.55 4.84
N GLN A 567 -5.81 -34.07 3.76
CA GLN A 567 -4.37 -34.33 3.65
C GLN A 567 -3.67 -33.07 3.12
N MET A 568 -2.50 -32.78 3.65
CA MET A 568 -1.66 -31.62 3.31
C MET A 568 -0.57 -32.08 2.35
N GLU A 569 -0.94 -32.39 1.10
CA GLU A 569 -0.09 -33.01 0.06
C GLU A 569 1.03 -32.08 -0.45
N GLY A 570 1.92 -31.61 0.44
CA GLY A 570 2.90 -30.58 0.14
C GLY A 570 2.34 -29.15 0.15
N GLU A 571 1.07 -28.98 0.53
CA GLU A 571 0.44 -27.68 0.78
C GLU A 571 0.67 -27.25 2.24
N VAL A 572 0.64 -25.94 2.50
CA VAL A 572 0.73 -25.37 3.86
C VAL A 572 -0.61 -24.91 4.39
N THR A 573 -1.66 -24.93 3.56
CA THR A 573 -3.03 -24.64 3.97
C THR A 573 -4.06 -25.66 3.47
N CYS A 574 -5.16 -25.78 4.22
CA CYS A 574 -6.38 -26.48 3.82
C CYS A 574 -7.61 -25.63 4.16
N ASN A 575 -8.70 -25.84 3.42
CA ASN A 575 -9.86 -24.95 3.45
C ASN A 575 -11.19 -25.72 3.56
N TRP A 576 -12.15 -25.18 4.32
CA TRP A 576 -13.53 -25.64 4.42
C TRP A 576 -14.49 -24.46 4.20
N GLN A 577 -15.77 -24.77 3.95
CA GLN A 577 -16.80 -23.75 3.88
C GLN A 577 -18.03 -24.21 4.65
N LEU A 578 -18.49 -23.42 5.63
CA LEU A 578 -19.60 -23.77 6.52
C LEU A 578 -20.57 -22.60 6.73
N PRO A 579 -21.89 -22.85 6.83
CA PRO A 579 -22.82 -21.85 7.32
C PRO A 579 -22.53 -21.57 8.81
N TYR A 580 -22.36 -20.31 9.16
CA TYR A 580 -22.10 -19.89 10.53
C TYR A 580 -23.26 -20.28 11.45
N ARG A 581 -22.91 -20.93 12.55
CA ARG A 581 -23.72 -21.02 13.77
C ARG A 581 -22.80 -20.79 14.98
N PRO A 582 -23.29 -20.16 16.06
CA PRO A 582 -22.52 -20.02 17.28
C PRO A 582 -21.99 -21.38 17.78
N GLY A 583 -20.75 -21.40 18.23
CA GLY A 583 -20.08 -22.62 18.69
C GLY A 583 -18.58 -22.48 18.79
N VAL A 584 -17.88 -23.61 18.79
CA VAL A 584 -16.42 -23.68 18.88
C VAL A 584 -15.86 -24.44 17.67
N LEU A 585 -15.18 -23.74 16.77
CA LEU A 585 -14.37 -24.40 15.74
C LEU A 585 -13.04 -24.86 16.34
N ARG A 586 -12.63 -26.09 16.01
CA ARG A 586 -11.36 -26.66 16.44
C ARG A 586 -10.66 -27.35 15.27
N ALA A 587 -9.45 -26.93 14.96
CA ALA A 587 -8.55 -27.60 14.03
C ALA A 587 -7.58 -28.50 14.81
N GLN A 588 -7.39 -29.73 14.34
CA GLN A 588 -6.47 -30.71 14.92
C GLN A 588 -5.51 -31.20 13.84
N ALA A 589 -4.21 -31.07 14.09
CA ALA A 589 -3.14 -31.46 13.19
C ALA A 589 -2.46 -32.74 13.67
N TYR A 590 -2.26 -33.68 12.73
CA TYR A 590 -1.76 -35.03 13.02
C TYR A 590 -0.46 -35.29 12.27
N ASP A 591 0.51 -35.90 12.96
CA ASP A 591 1.77 -36.31 12.35
C ASP A 591 1.61 -37.49 11.37
N ALA A 592 2.70 -37.89 10.73
CA ALA A 592 2.71 -39.01 9.78
C ALA A 592 2.32 -40.37 10.40
N ALA A 593 2.37 -40.50 11.74
CA ALA A 593 1.93 -41.69 12.46
C ALA A 593 0.45 -41.62 12.87
N GLY A 594 -0.26 -40.53 12.53
CA GLY A 594 -1.66 -40.30 12.89
C GLY A 594 -1.87 -39.82 14.33
N LYS A 595 -0.82 -39.35 15.01
CA LYS A 595 -0.91 -38.81 16.37
C LYS A 595 -1.22 -37.32 16.33
N LEU A 596 -2.17 -36.89 17.17
CA LEU A 596 -2.44 -35.46 17.39
C LEU A 596 -1.22 -34.78 18.02
N VAL A 597 -0.70 -33.75 17.33
CA VAL A 597 0.51 -33.01 17.76
C VAL A 597 0.27 -31.52 17.95
N ALA A 598 -0.73 -30.93 17.30
CA ALA A 598 -1.11 -29.54 17.49
C ALA A 598 -2.63 -29.33 17.34
N SER A 599 -3.18 -28.31 18.01
CA SER A 599 -4.59 -27.93 17.89
C SER A 599 -4.79 -26.43 18.05
N ALA A 600 -5.73 -25.86 17.29
CA ALA A 600 -6.13 -24.45 17.39
C ALA A 600 -7.66 -24.33 17.45
N THR A 601 -8.16 -23.28 18.11
CA THR A 601 -9.59 -23.10 18.38
C THR A 601 -10.02 -21.67 18.08
N GLN A 602 -11.20 -21.52 17.49
CA GLN A 602 -11.90 -20.24 17.34
C GLN A 602 -13.32 -20.42 17.89
N ALA A 603 -13.71 -19.60 18.86
CA ALA A 603 -15.03 -19.68 19.50
C ALA A 603 -15.83 -18.41 19.26
N SER A 604 -17.15 -18.56 19.17
CA SER A 604 -18.05 -17.41 19.27
C SER A 604 -17.93 -16.78 20.65
N PHE A 605 -17.82 -15.45 20.69
CA PHE A 605 -17.58 -14.66 21.89
C PHE A 605 -18.73 -13.68 22.16
N GLY A 606 -18.82 -13.25 23.42
CA GLY A 606 -19.80 -12.26 23.88
C GLY A 606 -19.37 -10.81 23.62
N GLU A 607 -20.00 -9.90 24.35
CA GLU A 607 -19.66 -8.47 24.33
C GLU A 607 -18.41 -8.17 25.17
N VAL A 608 -17.75 -7.05 24.87
CA VAL A 608 -16.58 -6.59 25.63
C VAL A 608 -16.99 -6.20 27.05
N VAL A 609 -16.37 -6.81 28.05
CA VAL A 609 -16.55 -6.45 29.47
C VAL A 609 -15.27 -6.03 30.17
N GLY A 610 -14.11 -6.29 29.56
CA GLY A 610 -12.82 -5.98 30.17
C GLY A 610 -11.66 -6.00 29.20
N LEU A 611 -10.48 -5.72 29.76
CA LEU A 611 -9.20 -5.71 29.06
C LEU A 611 -8.23 -6.67 29.76
N GLN A 612 -7.44 -7.39 28.98
CA GLN A 612 -6.26 -8.15 29.43
C GLN A 612 -5.00 -7.53 28.84
N MET A 613 -3.85 -7.71 29.51
CA MET A 613 -2.58 -7.11 29.12
C MET A 613 -1.44 -8.12 29.19
N ASP A 614 -0.68 -8.20 28.10
CA ASP A 614 0.54 -9.01 27.99
C ASP A 614 1.76 -8.10 27.80
N GLU A 615 2.81 -8.31 28.61
CA GLU A 615 4.00 -7.46 28.59
C GLU A 615 5.22 -8.17 28.00
N GLU A 616 5.92 -7.48 27.10
CA GLU A 616 7.23 -7.87 26.56
C GLU A 616 8.25 -6.77 26.83
N ARG A 617 9.50 -7.10 27.15
CA ARG A 617 10.54 -6.10 27.50
C ARG A 617 11.83 -6.33 26.75
N HIS A 618 12.33 -5.28 26.11
CA HIS A 618 13.58 -5.29 25.34
C HIS A 618 14.29 -3.94 25.45
N ASP A 619 15.59 -3.98 25.75
CA ASP A 619 16.49 -2.82 25.68
C ASP A 619 15.95 -1.53 26.37
N GLY A 620 15.35 -1.69 27.56
CA GLY A 620 14.79 -0.57 28.35
C GLY A 620 13.38 -0.13 27.95
N LEU A 621 12.75 -0.82 26.99
CA LEU A 621 11.37 -0.64 26.58
C LEU A 621 10.47 -1.74 27.13
N THR A 622 9.22 -1.39 27.41
CA THR A 622 8.11 -2.32 27.67
C THR A 622 7.05 -2.14 26.58
N PHE A 623 6.65 -3.24 25.95
CA PHE A 623 5.56 -3.31 24.98
C PHE A 623 4.40 -4.02 25.66
N VAL A 624 3.25 -3.35 25.78
CA VAL A 624 2.07 -3.91 26.45
C VAL A 624 0.97 -4.12 25.42
N THR A 625 0.69 -5.36 25.06
CA THR A 625 -0.45 -5.68 24.20
C THR A 625 -1.70 -5.76 25.05
N ILE A 626 -2.69 -4.94 24.71
CA ILE A 626 -3.97 -4.78 25.39
C ILE A 626 -5.03 -5.47 24.51
N HIS A 627 -5.80 -6.39 25.11
CA HIS A 627 -6.79 -7.22 24.43
C HIS A 627 -8.18 -7.06 25.05
N ALA A 628 -9.22 -6.91 24.25
CA ALA A 628 -10.60 -6.96 24.73
C ALA A 628 -11.06 -8.39 25.01
N VAL A 629 -11.77 -8.59 26.12
CA VAL A 629 -12.32 -9.90 26.51
C VAL A 629 -13.81 -9.81 26.90
N ASP A 630 -14.50 -10.94 26.72
CA ASP A 630 -15.88 -11.14 27.16
C ASP A 630 -16.01 -11.64 28.60
N GLU A 631 -17.24 -11.88 29.07
CA GLU A 631 -17.53 -12.37 30.43
C GLU A 631 -16.86 -13.70 30.77
N GLN A 632 -16.53 -14.52 29.77
CA GLN A 632 -15.85 -15.79 29.92
C GLN A 632 -14.33 -15.65 29.78
N GLY A 633 -13.82 -14.42 29.62
CA GLY A 633 -12.40 -14.13 29.40
C GLY A 633 -11.92 -14.47 27.98
N ARG A 634 -12.82 -14.70 27.02
CA ARG A 634 -12.46 -15.00 25.63
C ARG A 634 -12.14 -13.72 24.88
N PRO A 635 -11.14 -13.71 23.99
CA PRO A 635 -10.84 -12.53 23.16
C PRO A 635 -12.01 -12.14 22.26
N VAL A 636 -12.35 -10.85 22.25
CA VAL A 636 -13.37 -10.28 21.34
C VAL A 636 -12.68 -9.75 20.09
N HIS A 637 -12.53 -10.62 19.09
CA HIS A 637 -11.66 -10.38 17.93
C HIS A 637 -12.11 -9.24 16.99
N ASN A 638 -13.36 -8.77 17.11
CA ASN A 638 -13.89 -7.64 16.32
C ASN A 638 -14.12 -6.37 17.15
N ALA A 639 -13.58 -6.29 18.38
CA ALA A 639 -13.73 -5.09 19.21
C ALA A 639 -12.90 -3.90 18.68
N ASN A 640 -13.53 -2.72 18.71
CA ASN A 640 -12.99 -1.43 18.27
C ASN A 640 -13.21 -0.30 19.31
N ASN A 641 -13.38 -0.68 20.58
CA ASN A 641 -13.57 0.24 21.71
C ASN A 641 -12.38 1.20 21.87
N LEU A 642 -12.66 2.44 22.27
CA LEU A 642 -11.63 3.40 22.68
C LEU A 642 -11.05 2.98 24.04
N VAL A 643 -9.72 2.99 24.14
CA VAL A 643 -8.98 2.62 25.36
C VAL A 643 -8.09 3.78 25.79
N HIS A 644 -8.22 4.19 27.05
CA HIS A 644 -7.36 5.18 27.71
C HIS A 644 -6.22 4.47 28.44
N VAL A 645 -4.99 4.92 28.22
CA VAL A 645 -3.77 4.32 28.79
C VAL A 645 -3.02 5.34 29.63
N SER A 646 -2.59 4.92 30.83
CA SER A 646 -1.70 5.70 31.68
C SER A 646 -0.52 4.86 32.16
N VAL A 647 0.60 5.54 32.44
CA VAL A 647 1.87 4.91 32.82
C VAL A 647 2.43 5.59 34.06
N THR A 648 2.90 4.80 35.02
CA THR A 648 3.74 5.26 36.14
C THR A 648 5.12 4.59 36.07
N ASN A 649 6.15 5.21 36.69
CA ASN A 649 7.55 4.73 36.66
C ASN A 649 8.12 4.53 35.24
N GLY A 650 7.63 5.31 34.28
CA GLY A 650 8.02 5.26 32.88
C GLY A 650 7.33 6.36 32.08
N ARG A 651 7.61 6.40 30.78
CA ARG A 651 7.01 7.35 29.83
C ARG A 651 6.31 6.59 28.71
N LEU A 652 5.03 6.88 28.49
CA LEU A 652 4.33 6.41 27.29
C LEU A 652 4.97 7.06 26.06
N LEU A 653 5.57 6.26 25.19
CA LEU A 653 6.10 6.71 23.90
C LEU A 653 4.99 6.84 22.87
N GLY A 654 3.94 6.02 22.96
CA GLY A 654 2.76 6.10 22.12
C GLY A 654 1.91 4.84 22.16
N LEU A 655 0.83 4.86 21.38
CA LEU A 655 -0.13 3.78 21.20
C LEU A 655 -0.25 3.45 19.71
N ASP A 656 -0.33 2.17 19.36
CA ASP A 656 -0.62 1.73 17.99
C ASP A 656 -1.48 0.46 17.96
N ASN A 657 -2.38 0.38 17.00
CA ASN A 657 -3.31 -0.73 16.79
C ASN A 657 -3.13 -1.42 15.43
N GLY A 658 -2.27 -0.90 14.54
CA GLY A 658 -2.05 -1.47 13.21
C GLY A 658 -3.12 -1.13 12.17
N ASP A 659 -4.13 -0.31 12.51
CA ASP A 659 -5.16 0.12 11.56
C ASP A 659 -4.60 1.22 10.65
N ALA A 660 -4.45 0.89 9.37
CA ALA A 660 -3.99 1.82 8.34
C ALA A 660 -4.93 3.02 8.14
N THR A 661 -6.19 2.92 8.57
CA THR A 661 -7.21 3.96 8.48
C THR A 661 -7.30 4.85 9.74
N ASP A 662 -6.56 4.52 10.81
CA ASP A 662 -6.57 5.29 12.06
C ASP A 662 -5.54 6.42 12.05
N TYR A 663 -6.01 7.64 11.80
CA TYR A 663 -5.20 8.87 11.79
C TYR A 663 -5.09 9.54 13.17
N THR A 664 -5.47 8.88 14.26
CA THR A 664 -5.17 9.37 15.61
C THR A 664 -3.65 9.54 15.74
N PRO A 665 -3.12 10.65 16.28
CA PRO A 665 -1.69 10.78 16.54
C PRO A 665 -1.18 9.66 17.46
N TYR A 666 0.02 9.15 17.21
CA TYR A 666 0.58 8.03 17.98
C TYR A 666 0.81 8.36 19.46
N HIS A 667 1.00 9.64 19.79
CA HIS A 667 1.35 10.08 21.15
C HIS A 667 0.12 10.44 22.01
N GLU A 668 -1.09 10.30 21.47
CA GLU A 668 -2.32 10.43 22.26
C GLU A 668 -2.42 9.29 23.29
N PRO A 669 -2.84 9.57 24.54
CA PRO A 669 -2.98 8.55 25.58
C PRO A 669 -4.27 7.72 25.44
N ALA A 670 -5.03 7.90 24.35
CA ALA A 670 -6.23 7.13 24.06
C ALA A 670 -6.26 6.71 22.59
N ARG A 671 -6.60 5.45 22.32
CA ARG A 671 -6.71 4.91 20.95
C ARG A 671 -7.71 3.77 20.90
N ARG A 672 -8.38 3.61 19.75
CA ARG A 672 -9.30 2.49 19.52
C ARG A 672 -8.54 1.17 19.40
N LEU A 673 -9.14 0.10 19.88
CA LEU A 673 -8.73 -1.26 19.49
C LEU A 673 -8.94 -1.42 17.98
N PHE A 674 -8.11 -2.24 17.35
CA PHE A 674 -8.34 -2.73 16.00
C PHE A 674 -8.32 -4.25 16.04
N SER A 675 -9.41 -4.88 15.60
CA SER A 675 -9.63 -6.33 15.72
C SER A 675 -9.28 -6.86 17.12
N GLY A 676 -9.80 -6.17 18.14
CA GLY A 676 -9.68 -6.53 19.56
C GLY A 676 -8.35 -6.23 20.24
N LYS A 677 -7.37 -5.61 19.55
CA LYS A 677 -6.01 -5.39 20.09
C LYS A 677 -5.53 -3.95 19.96
N LEU A 678 -4.67 -3.54 20.89
CA LEU A 678 -3.90 -2.28 20.92
C LEU A 678 -2.54 -2.55 21.57
N VAL A 679 -1.48 -1.84 21.20
CA VAL A 679 -0.16 -1.92 21.86
C VAL A 679 0.23 -0.58 22.45
N ALA A 680 0.63 -0.58 23.73
CA ALA A 680 1.25 0.56 24.39
C ALA A 680 2.77 0.39 24.44
N PHE A 681 3.49 1.42 24.00
CA PHE A 681 4.95 1.44 23.92
C PHE A 681 5.50 2.33 25.02
N VAL A 682 6.29 1.77 25.93
CA VAL A 682 6.69 2.46 27.16
C VAL A 682 8.20 2.45 27.32
N GLN A 683 8.78 3.63 27.54
CA GLN A 683 10.16 3.78 27.98
C GLN A 683 10.20 3.64 29.50
N GLN A 684 11.05 2.74 30.01
CA GLN A 684 11.22 2.57 31.46
C GLN A 684 12.06 3.71 32.06
N GLU A 685 11.73 4.11 33.30
CA GLU A 685 12.62 4.94 34.11
C GLU A 685 13.79 4.08 34.63
N ALA A 686 15.00 4.65 34.68
CA ALA A 686 16.18 3.93 35.13
C ALA A 686 15.98 3.35 36.55
N GLY A 687 16.14 2.03 36.67
CA GLY A 687 16.03 1.31 37.95
C GLY A 687 14.60 1.12 38.48
N LYS A 688 13.55 1.50 37.72
CA LYS A 688 12.15 1.26 38.10
C LYS A 688 11.39 0.54 36.98
N GLN A 689 10.51 -0.37 37.37
CA GLN A 689 9.62 -1.05 36.43
C GLN A 689 8.39 -0.17 36.16
N ALA A 690 8.17 0.14 34.88
CA ALA A 690 6.98 0.85 34.44
C ALA A 690 5.71 0.03 34.75
N GLN A 691 4.63 0.72 35.13
CA GLN A 691 3.31 0.11 35.34
C GLN A 691 2.32 0.76 34.40
N VAL A 692 1.60 -0.06 33.62
CA VAL A 692 0.60 0.39 32.65
C VAL A 692 -0.79 0.11 33.19
N THR A 693 -1.69 1.10 33.04
CA THR A 693 -3.13 0.93 33.30
C THR A 693 -3.89 1.25 32.02
N ALA A 694 -4.77 0.35 31.60
CA ALA A 694 -5.67 0.54 30.47
C ALA A 694 -7.14 0.52 30.94
N ARG A 695 -7.97 1.39 30.37
CA ARG A 695 -9.41 1.50 30.71
C ARG A 695 -10.24 1.70 29.45
N LEU A 696 -11.36 0.97 29.36
CA LEU A 696 -12.36 1.18 28.30
C LEU A 696 -13.02 2.54 28.46
N ASP A 697 -13.26 3.21 27.34
CA ASP A 697 -14.21 4.32 27.29
C ASP A 697 -15.63 3.75 27.20
N ASN A 698 -16.45 4.08 28.20
CA ASN A 698 -17.84 3.62 28.28
C ASN A 698 -18.85 4.68 27.79
N GLN A 699 -18.39 5.86 27.35
CA GLN A 699 -19.26 6.90 26.81
C GLN A 699 -19.59 6.65 25.34
N GLU A 700 -18.60 6.16 24.58
CA GLU A 700 -18.73 5.85 23.16
C GLU A 700 -18.56 4.34 22.91
N VAL A 701 -19.65 3.60 23.02
CA VAL A 701 -19.66 2.17 22.69
C VAL A 701 -19.83 2.01 21.16
N PRO A 702 -18.80 1.60 20.42
CA PRO A 702 -18.91 1.44 18.97
C PRO A 702 -19.75 0.21 18.60
N VAL A 703 -20.28 0.20 17.38
CA VAL A 703 -20.79 -1.03 16.79
C VAL A 703 -19.59 -1.91 16.45
N ARG A 704 -19.61 -3.18 16.87
CA ARG A 704 -18.59 -4.17 16.51
C ARG A 704 -19.09 -5.23 15.51
N LYS A 705 -20.42 -5.40 15.42
CA LYS A 705 -21.07 -6.38 14.57
C LYS A 705 -22.43 -5.88 14.10
N ILE A 706 -22.75 -6.17 12.83
CA ILE A 706 -24.08 -6.01 12.25
C ILE A 706 -24.61 -7.41 11.95
N GLU A 707 -25.57 -7.88 12.72
CA GLU A 707 -26.20 -9.16 12.45
C GLU A 707 -27.30 -8.99 11.40
N LEU A 708 -27.12 -9.65 10.26
CA LEU A 708 -28.08 -9.65 9.15
C LEU A 708 -28.96 -10.89 9.20
N THR A 709 -30.27 -10.69 9.13
CA THR A 709 -31.26 -11.76 8.99
C THR A 709 -32.16 -11.50 7.79
N ARG A 710 -32.71 -12.56 7.18
CA ARG A 710 -33.51 -12.46 5.97
C ARG A 710 -34.84 -13.19 6.12
N GLN A 711 -35.92 -12.56 5.64
CA GLN A 711 -37.23 -13.17 5.45
C GLN A 711 -37.74 -12.85 4.04
N GLY A 712 -37.65 -13.82 3.12
CA GLY A 712 -37.98 -13.58 1.71
C GLY A 712 -37.04 -12.55 1.07
N HIS A 713 -37.61 -11.44 0.56
CA HIS A 713 -36.85 -10.33 -0.02
C HIS A 713 -36.62 -9.18 0.97
N GLN A 714 -36.99 -9.34 2.24
CA GLN A 714 -36.66 -8.39 3.30
C GLN A 714 -35.41 -8.82 4.06
N VAL A 715 -34.54 -7.86 4.35
CA VAL A 715 -33.32 -8.04 5.14
C VAL A 715 -33.35 -7.07 6.31
N PHE A 716 -33.03 -7.56 7.50
CA PHE A 716 -33.02 -6.81 8.75
C PHE A 716 -31.59 -6.77 9.31
N ALA A 717 -31.18 -5.63 9.84
CA ALA A 717 -29.92 -5.44 10.54
C ALA A 717 -30.14 -5.22 12.03
N ARG A 718 -29.39 -5.94 12.86
CA ARG A 718 -29.29 -5.71 14.31
C ARG A 718 -27.86 -5.28 14.66
N LEU A 719 -27.73 -4.16 15.35
CA LEU A 719 -26.44 -3.64 15.81
C LEU A 719 -26.05 -4.26 17.15
N LEU A 720 -24.78 -4.67 17.28
CA LEU A 720 -24.21 -5.21 18.52
C LEU A 720 -22.94 -4.44 18.94
N PRO A 721 -22.73 -4.20 20.25
CA PRO A 721 -23.61 -4.54 21.39
C PRO A 721 -24.96 -3.81 21.40
N GLU A 722 -25.92 -4.34 22.18
CA GLU A 722 -27.13 -3.61 22.54
C GLU A 722 -26.75 -2.33 23.31
N GLY A 723 -27.04 -1.17 22.73
CA GLY A 723 -26.61 0.13 23.28
C GLY A 723 -25.38 0.74 22.61
N ALA A 724 -24.86 0.14 21.54
CA ALA A 724 -23.90 0.81 20.66
C ALA A 724 -24.45 2.15 20.15
N MET A 725 -23.56 3.10 19.86
CA MET A 725 -23.92 4.44 19.41
C MET A 725 -24.86 4.40 18.19
N ALA A 726 -25.97 5.13 18.30
CA ALA A 726 -26.92 5.27 17.21
C ALA A 726 -26.27 5.98 16.01
N GLN A 727 -26.36 5.38 14.84
CA GLN A 727 -25.77 5.88 13.60
C GLN A 727 -26.55 5.34 12.39
N PRO A 728 -26.52 6.05 11.24
CA PRO A 728 -27.18 5.57 10.04
C PRO A 728 -26.52 4.29 9.50
N LEU A 729 -27.34 3.41 8.94
CA LEU A 729 -26.89 2.22 8.23
C LEU A 729 -26.69 2.52 6.75
N HIS A 730 -25.59 2.02 6.20
CA HIS A 730 -25.26 2.15 4.79
C HIS A 730 -25.56 0.85 4.07
N TRP A 731 -26.62 0.85 3.26
CA TRP A 731 -27.06 -0.32 2.51
C TRP A 731 -26.55 -0.28 1.07
N ARG A 732 -26.07 -1.42 0.58
CA ARG A 732 -25.69 -1.61 -0.84
C ARG A 732 -26.09 -3.01 -1.32
N LEU A 733 -26.37 -3.10 -2.62
CA LEU A 733 -26.51 -4.36 -3.33
C LEU A 733 -25.34 -4.50 -4.29
N THR A 734 -24.57 -5.58 -4.16
CA THR A 734 -23.31 -5.76 -4.90
C THR A 734 -23.18 -7.17 -5.47
N ASN A 735 -22.21 -7.39 -6.36
CA ASN A 735 -21.70 -8.74 -6.65
C ASN A 735 -20.69 -9.18 -5.58
N ALA A 736 -20.11 -10.38 -5.72
CA ALA A 736 -19.13 -10.89 -4.76
C ALA A 736 -17.86 -10.01 -4.63
N ALA A 737 -17.52 -9.24 -5.67
CA ALA A 737 -16.37 -8.34 -5.70
C ALA A 737 -16.68 -6.94 -5.11
N GLY A 738 -17.88 -6.74 -4.54
CA GLY A 738 -18.30 -5.46 -3.97
C GLY A 738 -18.69 -4.39 -5.00
N VAL A 739 -18.79 -4.75 -6.29
CA VAL A 739 -19.27 -3.86 -7.36
C VAL A 739 -20.78 -3.75 -7.29
N ASP A 740 -21.32 -2.53 -7.43
CA ASP A 740 -22.77 -2.32 -7.39
C ASP A 740 -23.49 -3.20 -8.40
N SER A 741 -24.55 -3.86 -7.92
CA SER A 741 -25.31 -4.82 -8.70
C SER A 741 -26.33 -4.11 -9.58
N VAL A 742 -26.46 -4.60 -10.81
CA VAL A 742 -27.48 -4.16 -11.77
C VAL A 742 -28.71 -5.08 -11.79
N ILE A 743 -28.68 -6.21 -11.06
CA ILE A 743 -29.73 -7.24 -11.15
C ILE A 743 -30.92 -7.00 -10.22
N ALA A 744 -30.76 -6.11 -9.24
CA ALA A 744 -31.78 -5.78 -8.25
C ALA A 744 -31.58 -4.37 -7.70
N SER A 745 -32.67 -3.72 -7.30
CA SER A 745 -32.66 -2.49 -6.50
C SER A 745 -33.20 -2.78 -5.10
N PHE A 746 -33.20 -1.77 -4.22
CA PHE A 746 -33.80 -1.91 -2.90
C PHE A 746 -34.46 -0.61 -2.45
N THR A 747 -35.34 -0.73 -1.46
CA THR A 747 -35.93 0.38 -0.73
C THR A 747 -35.59 0.22 0.75
N VAL A 748 -35.10 1.27 1.38
CA VAL A 748 -34.91 1.30 2.84
C VAL A 748 -36.27 1.55 3.49
N GLU A 749 -36.65 0.69 4.43
CA GLU A 749 -37.90 0.81 5.15
C GLU A 749 -37.81 1.98 6.17
N GLU A 750 -38.96 2.44 6.71
CA GLU A 750 -39.01 3.63 7.58
C GLU A 750 -38.16 3.53 8.85
N ASP A 751 -37.86 2.30 9.31
CA ASP A 751 -37.01 2.05 10.48
C ASP A 751 -35.52 2.33 10.22
N GLY A 752 -35.09 2.45 8.96
CA GLY A 752 -33.68 2.56 8.55
C GLY A 752 -32.84 1.30 8.79
N GLN A 753 -33.41 0.28 9.44
CA GLN A 753 -32.77 -0.96 9.87
C GLN A 753 -33.16 -2.17 9.02
N SER A 754 -34.09 -1.99 8.10
CA SER A 754 -34.45 -3.01 7.13
C SER A 754 -34.54 -2.46 5.71
N ILE A 755 -34.32 -3.37 4.76
CA ILE A 755 -34.50 -3.08 3.34
C ILE A 755 -35.41 -4.13 2.70
N ARG A 756 -36.10 -3.72 1.65
CA ARG A 756 -36.80 -4.60 0.72
C ARG A 756 -36.08 -4.63 -0.61
N ILE A 757 -35.72 -5.83 -1.04
CA ILE A 757 -35.05 -6.05 -2.33
C ILE A 757 -36.10 -6.18 -3.43
N ASN A 758 -35.89 -5.46 -4.51
CA ASN A 758 -36.71 -5.46 -5.71
C ASN A 758 -35.89 -6.11 -6.85
N PRO A 759 -36.01 -7.43 -7.06
CA PRO A 759 -35.22 -8.12 -8.08
C PRO A 759 -35.74 -7.79 -9.48
N ALA A 760 -34.81 -7.58 -10.42
CA ALA A 760 -35.10 -7.27 -11.81
C ALA A 760 -34.61 -8.38 -12.77
N HIS A 761 -33.51 -9.06 -12.42
CA HIS A 761 -32.85 -10.04 -13.28
C HIS A 761 -32.33 -11.25 -12.49
N ASP A 762 -32.00 -12.30 -13.23
CA ASP A 762 -31.40 -13.53 -12.71
C ASP A 762 -29.97 -13.30 -12.22
N GLY A 763 -29.61 -13.96 -11.12
CA GLY A 763 -28.26 -13.95 -10.58
C GLY A 763 -28.21 -13.84 -9.06
N ARG A 764 -26.99 -13.75 -8.54
CA ARG A 764 -26.70 -13.60 -7.12
C ARG A 764 -26.41 -12.14 -6.80
N VAL A 765 -27.04 -11.63 -5.73
CA VAL A 765 -26.70 -10.33 -5.15
C VAL A 765 -26.22 -10.50 -3.71
N TYR A 766 -25.27 -9.66 -3.31
CA TYR A 766 -24.78 -9.54 -1.94
C TYR A 766 -25.38 -8.28 -1.33
N VAL A 767 -26.19 -8.48 -0.30
CA VAL A 767 -26.76 -7.40 0.51
C VAL A 767 -25.73 -7.03 1.55
N ARG A 768 -25.25 -5.79 1.49
CA ARG A 768 -24.26 -5.25 2.42
C ARG A 768 -24.91 -4.19 3.31
N CYS A 769 -24.59 -4.24 4.59
CA CYS A 769 -24.97 -3.23 5.56
C CYS A 769 -23.72 -2.81 6.33
N GLY A 770 -23.39 -1.51 6.33
CA GLY A 770 -22.20 -0.98 6.97
C GLY A 770 -22.49 0.19 7.91
N VAL A 771 -21.53 0.45 8.79
CA VAL A 771 -21.50 1.59 9.73
C VAL A 771 -20.13 2.26 9.71
N ARG A 772 -20.03 3.47 10.23
CA ARG A 772 -18.79 4.27 10.21
C ARG A 772 -18.09 4.36 11.55
N ASN A 773 -18.77 4.16 12.67
CA ASN A 773 -18.18 4.30 14.02
C ASN A 773 -17.36 5.59 14.22
N GLY A 774 -17.82 6.69 13.62
CA GLY A 774 -17.14 8.00 13.67
C GLY A 774 -16.03 8.23 12.64
N LYS A 775 -15.74 7.24 11.77
CA LYS A 775 -14.82 7.41 10.63
C LYS A 775 -15.49 8.10 9.44
N GLU A 776 -14.69 8.60 8.49
CA GLU A 776 -15.16 9.25 7.26
C GLU A 776 -15.69 8.22 6.23
N HIS A 777 -15.12 7.01 6.26
CA HIS A 777 -15.49 5.84 5.46
C HIS A 777 -16.21 4.78 6.31
N LEU A 778 -16.63 3.67 5.70
CA LEU A 778 -17.18 2.55 6.48
C LEU A 778 -16.08 1.97 7.37
N ASP A 779 -16.40 1.68 8.62
CA ASP A 779 -15.46 1.04 9.55
C ASP A 779 -15.62 -0.49 9.53
N LEU A 780 -16.87 -0.93 9.40
CA LEU A 780 -17.22 -2.34 9.26
C LEU A 780 -18.51 -2.49 8.46
N TYR A 781 -18.66 -3.65 7.83
CA TYR A 781 -19.91 -4.06 7.22
C TYR A 781 -20.14 -5.55 7.43
N SER A 782 -21.39 -5.97 7.23
CA SER A 782 -21.77 -7.38 7.14
C SER A 782 -22.49 -7.63 5.82
N ALA A 783 -22.42 -8.87 5.35
CA ALA A 783 -22.99 -9.23 4.07
C ALA A 783 -23.63 -10.62 4.08
N ILE A 784 -24.76 -10.75 3.39
CA ILE A 784 -25.42 -12.02 3.06
C ILE A 784 -25.79 -12.03 1.58
N HIS A 785 -25.91 -13.20 0.96
CA HIS A 785 -26.28 -13.30 -0.45
C HIS A 785 -27.73 -13.77 -0.65
N VAL A 786 -28.32 -13.36 -1.78
CA VAL A 786 -29.64 -13.78 -2.25
C VAL A 786 -29.54 -14.14 -3.73
N ASP A 787 -30.14 -15.27 -4.11
CA ASP A 787 -30.19 -15.76 -5.48
C ASP A 787 -31.58 -15.52 -6.10
N PHE A 788 -31.62 -14.96 -7.31
CA PHE A 788 -32.82 -14.76 -8.13
C PHE A 788 -32.78 -15.62 -9.40
N LYS A 789 -33.93 -16.20 -9.77
CA LYS A 789 -34.11 -17.05 -10.95
C LYS A 789 -35.47 -16.80 -11.61
N GLY A 790 -35.53 -16.88 -12.94
CA GLY A 790 -36.75 -16.71 -13.74
C GLY A 790 -37.11 -15.28 -14.16
N LEU A 791 -36.19 -14.32 -14.05
CA LEU A 791 -36.37 -12.89 -14.36
C LEU A 791 -35.63 -12.44 -15.63
N GLY A 792 -34.77 -13.28 -16.21
CA GLY A 792 -34.00 -12.97 -17.42
C GLY A 792 -32.65 -12.31 -17.15
N GLN A 793 -31.83 -12.13 -18.19
CA GLN A 793 -30.48 -11.56 -18.04
C GLN A 793 -30.49 -10.05 -17.88
N ALA A 794 -29.54 -9.54 -17.11
CA ALA A 794 -29.36 -8.11 -16.90
C ALA A 794 -28.81 -7.42 -18.14
N VAL A 795 -29.22 -6.16 -18.29
CA VAL A 795 -28.74 -5.25 -19.34
C VAL A 795 -28.02 -4.09 -18.66
N LEU A 796 -26.85 -3.71 -19.16
CA LEU A 796 -26.00 -2.67 -18.59
C LEU A 796 -26.34 -1.31 -19.21
N ASN A 797 -26.49 -0.28 -18.39
CA ASN A 797 -26.70 1.09 -18.84
C ASN A 797 -25.35 1.81 -19.04
N PRO A 798 -24.89 2.07 -20.29
CA PRO A 798 -23.61 2.68 -20.57
C PRO A 798 -23.53 4.17 -20.18
N TYR A 799 -24.67 4.81 -19.88
CA TYR A 799 -24.75 6.23 -19.50
C TYR A 799 -24.63 6.48 -17.99
N ARG A 800 -24.37 5.42 -17.21
CA ARG A 800 -23.91 5.51 -15.82
C ARG A 800 -22.49 4.94 -15.76
N PHE A 801 -21.75 5.30 -14.71
CA PHE A 801 -20.41 4.75 -14.54
C PHE A 801 -20.48 3.22 -14.42
N LEU A 802 -19.86 2.52 -15.36
CA LEU A 802 -19.72 1.08 -15.34
C LEU A 802 -18.29 0.72 -14.93
N SER A 803 -18.16 0.06 -13.78
CA SER A 803 -16.89 -0.46 -13.30
C SER A 803 -16.36 -1.52 -14.26
N ALA A 804 -15.04 -1.50 -14.49
CA ALA A 804 -14.38 -2.53 -15.27
C ALA A 804 -14.36 -3.89 -14.57
N GLY A 805 -14.62 -3.97 -13.27
CA GLY A 805 -14.89 -5.22 -12.57
C GLY A 805 -16.13 -5.97 -13.07
N LEU A 806 -16.97 -5.34 -13.90
CA LEU A 806 -18.11 -5.98 -14.60
C LEU A 806 -17.74 -6.56 -15.97
N THR A 807 -16.44 -6.67 -16.29
CA THR A 807 -15.95 -7.24 -17.55
C THR A 807 -16.58 -8.62 -17.80
N SER A 808 -17.28 -8.76 -18.92
CA SER A 808 -17.99 -9.98 -19.33
C SER A 808 -17.08 -10.97 -20.06
N PHE A 809 -16.04 -10.47 -20.75
CA PHE A 809 -15.05 -11.31 -21.43
C PHE A 809 -13.69 -10.62 -21.55
N SER A 810 -12.65 -11.43 -21.70
CA SER A 810 -11.29 -11.01 -22.05
C SER A 810 -10.62 -12.09 -22.90
N ASN A 811 -9.56 -11.73 -23.63
CA ASN A 811 -8.69 -12.67 -24.34
C ASN A 811 -7.66 -13.35 -23.42
N VAL A 812 -7.44 -12.79 -22.22
CA VAL A 812 -6.46 -13.24 -21.23
C VAL A 812 -7.04 -13.16 -19.82
N ALA A 813 -6.40 -13.78 -18.83
CA ALA A 813 -6.78 -13.59 -17.43
C ALA A 813 -6.35 -12.18 -16.97
N LEU A 814 -7.32 -11.31 -16.72
CA LEU A 814 -7.06 -9.97 -16.17
C LEU A 814 -6.78 -10.07 -14.66
N SER A 815 -5.87 -9.21 -14.19
CA SER A 815 -5.56 -9.08 -12.76
C SER A 815 -6.47 -8.03 -12.09
N ASN A 816 -6.47 -7.97 -10.76
CA ASN A 816 -7.29 -6.98 -10.04
C ASN A 816 -6.77 -5.55 -10.27
N GLY A 817 -7.69 -4.63 -10.56
CA GLY A 817 -7.43 -3.20 -10.48
C GLY A 817 -7.92 -2.62 -9.16
N ASN A 818 -7.35 -1.50 -8.75
CA ASN A 818 -7.81 -0.75 -7.58
C ASN A 818 -9.22 -0.21 -7.82
N GLU A 819 -9.92 0.20 -6.76
CA GLU A 819 -11.27 0.75 -6.81
C GLU A 819 -12.24 -0.13 -7.62
N ARG A 820 -12.10 -1.46 -7.48
CA ARG A 820 -12.90 -2.47 -8.18
C ARG A 820 -12.77 -2.41 -9.70
N GLY A 821 -11.62 -2.00 -10.20
CA GLY A 821 -11.25 -2.06 -11.61
C GLY A 821 -10.62 -3.39 -12.00
N VAL A 822 -10.02 -3.41 -13.19
CA VAL A 822 -9.18 -4.52 -13.69
C VAL A 822 -7.82 -3.99 -14.11
N ALA A 823 -6.82 -4.85 -14.16
CA ALA A 823 -5.47 -4.52 -14.63
C ALA A 823 -5.04 -5.48 -15.74
N THR A 824 -4.58 -4.91 -16.85
CA THR A 824 -4.15 -5.64 -18.06
C THR A 824 -2.82 -6.36 -17.86
N LEU A 825 -2.36 -7.11 -18.86
CA LEU A 825 -1.03 -7.72 -18.85
C LEU A 825 0.08 -6.66 -18.88
N ARG A 826 1.28 -7.04 -18.40
CA ARG A 826 2.44 -6.16 -18.48
C ARG A 826 2.96 -5.99 -19.90
N GLN A 827 2.86 -7.06 -20.69
CA GLN A 827 3.18 -7.10 -22.11
C GLN A 827 2.14 -7.95 -22.84
N GLY A 828 1.89 -7.62 -24.11
CA GLY A 828 0.91 -8.29 -24.94
C GLY A 828 -0.45 -7.60 -24.92
N GLU A 829 -1.38 -8.16 -25.68
CA GLU A 829 -2.71 -7.59 -25.88
C GLU A 829 -3.68 -8.05 -24.78
N SER A 830 -4.45 -7.13 -24.21
CA SER A 830 -5.48 -7.39 -23.21
C SER A 830 -6.79 -6.74 -23.59
N TRP A 831 -7.88 -7.50 -23.51
CA TRP A 831 -9.23 -7.03 -23.80
C TRP A 831 -10.01 -6.80 -22.51
N VAL A 832 -10.70 -5.67 -22.42
CA VAL A 832 -11.68 -5.38 -21.36
C VAL A 832 -13.04 -5.24 -22.05
N GLY A 833 -13.79 -6.35 -22.06
CA GLY A 833 -15.01 -6.51 -22.84
C GLY A 833 -16.29 -6.49 -22.00
N PHE A 834 -17.33 -5.83 -22.52
CA PHE A 834 -18.64 -5.72 -21.89
C PHE A 834 -19.73 -6.11 -22.89
N GLU A 835 -20.54 -7.10 -22.52
CA GLU A 835 -21.71 -7.52 -23.31
C GLU A 835 -23.00 -6.94 -22.70
N GLY A 836 -24.05 -6.86 -23.51
CA GLY A 836 -25.38 -6.46 -23.04
C GLY A 836 -25.49 -4.98 -22.63
N LEU A 837 -24.77 -4.07 -23.30
CA LEU A 837 -24.91 -2.62 -23.08
C LEU A 837 -26.08 -2.07 -23.90
N ASP A 838 -27.03 -1.40 -23.27
CA ASP A 838 -28.17 -0.79 -23.97
C ASP A 838 -27.99 0.72 -24.16
N PHE A 839 -27.66 1.09 -25.39
CA PHE A 839 -27.50 2.48 -25.83
C PHE A 839 -28.82 3.14 -26.26
N GLY A 840 -29.92 2.38 -26.30
CA GLY A 840 -31.20 2.84 -26.84
C GLY A 840 -31.12 3.28 -28.31
N ALA A 841 -32.20 3.90 -28.80
CA ALA A 841 -32.29 4.30 -30.21
C ALA A 841 -31.38 5.47 -30.60
N GLN A 842 -31.12 6.40 -29.68
CA GLN A 842 -30.31 7.61 -29.93
C GLN A 842 -28.81 7.27 -30.05
N GLY A 843 -28.34 6.32 -29.27
CA GLY A 843 -26.95 5.91 -29.24
C GLY A 843 -26.01 6.88 -28.52
N GLY A 844 -24.74 6.51 -28.45
CA GLY A 844 -23.67 7.34 -27.88
C GLY A 844 -22.40 7.26 -28.72
N ASP A 845 -21.72 8.40 -28.90
CA ASP A 845 -20.43 8.52 -29.57
C ASP A 845 -19.37 9.27 -28.73
N GLU A 846 -19.68 9.63 -27.49
CA GLU A 846 -18.71 10.27 -26.60
C GLU A 846 -18.54 9.45 -25.32
N LEU A 847 -17.28 9.15 -25.00
CA LEU A 847 -16.89 8.19 -23.98
C LEU A 847 -15.84 8.81 -23.05
N SER A 848 -15.99 8.60 -21.74
CA SER A 848 -14.94 8.81 -20.75
C SER A 848 -14.47 7.47 -20.18
N VAL A 849 -13.15 7.27 -20.11
CA VAL A 849 -12.52 6.09 -19.51
C VAL A 849 -11.51 6.54 -18.45
N TRP A 850 -11.50 5.89 -17.30
CA TRP A 850 -10.60 6.19 -16.18
C TRP A 850 -9.44 5.19 -16.17
N LEU A 851 -8.23 5.69 -16.42
CA LEU A 851 -7.03 4.87 -16.61
C LEU A 851 -5.91 5.27 -15.65
N PHE A 852 -5.22 4.26 -15.14
CA PHE A 852 -3.96 4.38 -14.39
C PHE A 852 -2.92 3.48 -15.06
N PRO A 853 -2.06 4.02 -15.96
CA PRO A 853 -0.98 3.24 -16.57
C PRO A 853 0.21 3.09 -15.62
N LEU A 854 1.03 2.04 -15.83
CA LEU A 854 2.32 1.89 -15.13
C LEU A 854 3.51 2.42 -15.95
N SER A 855 3.27 3.43 -16.78
CA SER A 855 4.30 4.12 -17.56
C SER A 855 3.94 5.60 -17.72
N HIS A 856 4.96 6.46 -17.80
CA HIS A 856 4.82 7.87 -18.14
C HIS A 856 4.69 8.10 -19.66
N ASP A 857 5.04 7.09 -20.48
CA ASP A 857 5.04 7.23 -21.93
C ASP A 857 3.61 7.31 -22.49
N PRO A 858 3.34 8.25 -23.40
CA PRO A 858 2.07 8.28 -24.11
C PRO A 858 1.82 6.99 -24.89
N PHE A 859 0.59 6.50 -24.87
CA PHE A 859 0.23 5.28 -25.58
C PHE A 859 -1.17 5.33 -26.17
N HIS A 860 -1.38 4.54 -27.22
CA HIS A 860 -2.70 4.34 -27.80
C HIS A 860 -3.35 3.07 -27.23
N PHE A 861 -4.66 3.15 -27.04
CA PHE A 861 -5.52 1.98 -26.87
C PHE A 861 -6.64 2.03 -27.91
N GLU A 862 -7.39 0.95 -28.07
CA GLU A 862 -8.46 0.87 -29.08
C GLU A 862 -9.83 0.67 -28.44
N VAL A 863 -10.86 1.20 -29.10
CA VAL A 863 -12.26 1.03 -28.70
C VAL A 863 -13.00 0.36 -29.84
N TRP A 864 -13.63 -0.77 -29.57
CA TRP A 864 -14.32 -1.60 -30.55
C TRP A 864 -15.80 -1.78 -30.16
N GLU A 865 -16.66 -1.74 -31.17
CA GLU A 865 -18.03 -2.24 -31.12
C GLU A 865 -18.03 -3.70 -31.59
N GLY A 866 -18.38 -4.63 -30.70
CA GLY A 866 -18.21 -6.08 -30.91
C GLY A 866 -16.83 -6.60 -30.48
N ARG A 867 -16.63 -7.91 -30.61
CA ARG A 867 -15.36 -8.57 -30.25
C ARG A 867 -14.38 -8.49 -31.43
N PRO A 868 -13.10 -8.11 -31.21
CA PRO A 868 -12.13 -8.00 -32.30
C PRO A 868 -11.93 -9.29 -33.11
N ASP A 869 -11.96 -10.46 -32.48
CA ASP A 869 -11.86 -11.79 -33.11
C ASP A 869 -13.10 -12.20 -33.92
N GLN A 870 -14.24 -11.54 -33.71
CA GLN A 870 -15.52 -11.87 -34.35
C GLN A 870 -15.94 -10.82 -35.38
N GLY A 871 -14.97 -10.10 -35.95
CA GLY A 871 -15.25 -9.08 -36.96
C GLY A 871 -15.88 -7.81 -36.38
N GLY A 872 -15.66 -7.52 -35.09
CA GLY A 872 -16.02 -6.24 -34.48
C GLY A 872 -15.45 -5.05 -35.25
N ARG A 873 -15.98 -3.85 -34.98
CA ARG A 873 -15.61 -2.61 -35.67
C ARG A 873 -14.87 -1.67 -34.74
N ARG A 874 -13.65 -1.28 -35.08
CA ARG A 874 -12.88 -0.28 -34.32
C ARG A 874 -13.48 1.12 -34.53
N LEU A 875 -13.89 1.76 -33.44
CA LEU A 875 -14.51 3.08 -33.42
C LEU A 875 -13.57 4.21 -33.01
N ALA A 876 -12.52 3.90 -32.26
CA ALA A 876 -11.51 4.90 -31.88
C ALA A 876 -10.15 4.26 -31.61
N ARG A 877 -9.10 5.08 -31.71
CA ARG A 877 -7.75 4.79 -31.23
C ARG A 877 -7.21 5.99 -30.43
N PRO A 878 -7.74 6.26 -29.23
CA PRO A 878 -7.37 7.44 -28.45
C PRO A 878 -5.88 7.43 -28.09
N LEU A 879 -5.30 8.60 -27.93
CA LEU A 879 -3.98 8.77 -27.32
C LEU A 879 -4.20 9.10 -25.84
N TYR A 880 -3.58 8.35 -24.95
CA TYR A 880 -3.45 8.71 -23.54
C TYR A 880 -2.08 9.34 -23.32
N ASP A 881 -2.05 10.61 -22.95
CA ASP A 881 -0.84 11.43 -22.78
C ASP A 881 -0.79 12.16 -21.42
N LEU A 882 -1.68 11.81 -20.48
CA LEU A 882 -1.75 12.40 -19.13
C LEU A 882 -0.63 11.91 -18.18
N GLY A 883 0.23 11.01 -18.64
CA GLY A 883 1.30 10.40 -17.84
C GLY A 883 0.79 9.48 -16.72
N MET A 884 1.67 9.13 -15.78
CA MET A 884 1.35 8.29 -14.63
C MET A 884 1.28 9.12 -13.34
N VAL A 885 0.21 8.93 -12.58
CA VAL A 885 0.13 9.25 -11.15
C VAL A 885 -0.10 7.94 -10.41
N TRP A 886 0.83 7.57 -9.52
CA TRP A 886 0.79 6.26 -8.85
C TRP A 886 -0.53 6.03 -8.12
N ASN A 887 -1.16 4.89 -8.39
CA ASN A 887 -2.39 4.45 -7.76
C ASN A 887 -3.61 5.37 -7.99
N THR A 888 -3.55 6.28 -8.96
CA THR A 888 -4.60 7.27 -9.22
C THR A 888 -5.12 7.17 -10.65
N TYR A 889 -6.43 6.95 -10.80
CA TYR A 889 -7.09 6.93 -12.10
C TYR A 889 -7.33 8.34 -12.65
N GLN A 890 -6.89 8.58 -13.88
CA GLN A 890 -7.13 9.83 -14.59
C GLN A 890 -8.18 9.61 -15.70
N PRO A 891 -9.21 10.47 -15.82
CA PRO A 891 -10.22 10.37 -16.87
C PRO A 891 -9.69 10.86 -18.22
N LEU A 892 -9.93 10.10 -19.28
CA LEU A 892 -9.76 10.52 -20.66
C LEU A 892 -11.13 10.55 -21.36
N ARG A 893 -11.55 11.72 -21.87
CA ARG A 893 -12.78 11.91 -22.64
C ARG A 893 -12.45 12.09 -24.12
N PHE A 894 -13.15 11.38 -25.00
CA PHE A 894 -12.95 11.44 -26.45
C PHE A 894 -14.21 11.03 -27.22
N LYS A 895 -14.23 11.36 -28.51
CA LYS A 895 -15.31 10.96 -29.43
C LYS A 895 -14.94 9.74 -30.26
N LEU A 896 -15.95 8.92 -30.55
CA LEU A 896 -15.91 7.77 -31.43
C LEU A 896 -16.16 8.21 -32.87
N SER A 897 -15.68 7.42 -33.84
CA SER A 897 -15.91 7.68 -35.27
C SER A 897 -17.37 7.48 -35.69
N ASP A 898 -18.14 6.73 -34.90
CA ASP A 898 -19.55 6.43 -35.13
C ASP A 898 -20.29 6.19 -33.80
N ARG A 899 -21.62 6.34 -33.83
CA ARG A 899 -22.51 6.06 -32.70
C ARG A 899 -22.77 4.57 -32.55
N ILE A 900 -22.67 4.09 -31.31
CA ILE A 900 -23.18 2.78 -30.89
C ILE A 900 -24.66 2.94 -30.55
N ARG A 901 -25.54 2.05 -31.02
CA ARG A 901 -27.00 2.11 -30.81
C ARG A 901 -27.55 0.74 -30.38
N GLY A 902 -28.67 0.77 -29.66
CA GLY A 902 -29.36 -0.44 -29.20
C GLY A 902 -28.51 -1.29 -28.27
N LEU A 903 -28.78 -2.60 -28.25
CA LEU A 903 -27.99 -3.57 -27.49
C LEU A 903 -26.67 -3.84 -28.21
N ALA A 904 -25.55 -3.54 -27.57
CA ALA A 904 -24.22 -3.63 -28.15
C ALA A 904 -23.21 -4.27 -27.21
N THR A 905 -22.07 -4.64 -27.79
CA THR A 905 -20.87 -5.11 -27.08
C THR A 905 -19.78 -4.07 -27.25
N LEU A 906 -19.10 -3.71 -26.17
CA LEU A 906 -17.95 -2.80 -26.18
C LEU A 906 -16.70 -3.56 -25.78
N CYS A 907 -15.58 -3.34 -26.49
CA CYS A 907 -14.29 -3.89 -26.11
C CYS A 907 -13.22 -2.80 -26.13
N LEU A 908 -12.54 -2.63 -25.00
CA LEU A 908 -11.34 -1.79 -24.89
C LEU A 908 -10.10 -2.69 -25.04
N VAL A 909 -9.20 -2.36 -25.96
CA VAL A 909 -8.00 -3.15 -26.26
C VAL A 909 -6.75 -2.38 -25.88
N PHE A 910 -5.94 -2.96 -25.00
CA PHE A 910 -4.70 -2.40 -24.49
C PHE A 910 -3.50 -3.28 -24.84
N HIS A 911 -2.33 -2.67 -25.07
CA HIS A 911 -1.07 -3.38 -25.33
C HIS A 911 0.00 -3.14 -24.25
N ASN A 912 -0.32 -2.30 -23.26
CA ASN A 912 0.54 -1.91 -22.16
C ASN A 912 -0.13 -2.23 -20.83
N LYS A 913 0.66 -2.30 -19.74
CA LYS A 913 0.11 -2.42 -18.38
C LYS A 913 -0.69 -1.18 -18.01
N THR A 914 -1.99 -1.35 -17.85
CA THR A 914 -2.92 -0.28 -17.51
C THR A 914 -4.01 -0.83 -16.61
N HIS A 915 -4.23 -0.13 -15.51
CA HIS A 915 -5.39 -0.34 -14.66
C HIS A 915 -6.55 0.45 -15.25
N VAL A 916 -7.70 -0.19 -15.39
CA VAL A 916 -8.94 0.37 -15.93
C VAL A 916 -9.97 0.37 -14.80
N LYS A 917 -10.41 1.56 -14.36
CA LYS A 917 -11.45 1.66 -13.33
C LYS A 917 -12.82 1.33 -13.91
N GLY A 918 -13.10 1.84 -15.09
CA GLY A 918 -14.42 1.79 -15.72
C GLY A 918 -14.61 2.90 -16.75
N PHE A 919 -15.83 3.05 -17.24
CA PHE A 919 -16.18 4.03 -18.25
C PHE A 919 -17.61 4.57 -18.10
N VAL A 920 -17.91 5.67 -18.81
CA VAL A 920 -19.28 6.19 -18.99
C VAL A 920 -19.42 6.83 -20.37
N PHE A 921 -20.54 6.61 -21.04
CA PHE A 921 -20.95 7.35 -22.23
C PHE A 921 -21.73 8.60 -21.85
N HIS A 922 -21.52 9.67 -22.62
CA HIS A 922 -22.25 10.93 -22.46
C HIS A 922 -23.41 10.97 -23.45
N ARG A 923 -24.60 11.36 -22.99
CA ARG A 923 -25.75 11.62 -23.88
C ARG A 923 -25.56 12.99 -24.54
N ASP A 924 -25.93 13.14 -25.80
CA ASP A 924 -26.16 14.47 -26.36
C ASP A 924 -27.41 15.06 -25.72
N GLU A 925 -27.26 16.19 -25.05
CA GLU A 925 -28.33 16.96 -24.39
C GLU A 925 -29.17 17.74 -25.42
N ARG A 926 -29.72 17.00 -26.40
CA ARG A 926 -30.42 17.55 -27.56
C ARG A 926 -31.61 18.44 -27.19
N GLY A 927 -32.17 18.31 -25.99
CA GLY A 927 -33.27 19.14 -25.51
C GLY A 927 -32.85 20.55 -25.07
N LEU A 928 -31.58 20.76 -24.69
CA LEU A 928 -31.07 22.07 -24.25
C LEU A 928 -30.56 22.94 -25.41
N ALA A 929 -30.20 22.33 -26.54
CA ALA A 929 -29.83 23.05 -27.76
C ALA A 929 -31.07 23.51 -28.57
N PRO A 930 -31.00 24.63 -29.34
CA PRO A 930 -32.07 25.04 -30.25
C PRO A 930 -32.43 23.94 -31.28
N ILE A 931 -33.70 23.56 -31.33
CA ILE A 931 -34.27 22.60 -32.28
C ILE A 931 -35.14 23.36 -33.27
N ALA A 932 -34.87 23.25 -34.57
CA ALA A 932 -35.69 23.89 -35.59
C ALA A 932 -37.12 23.32 -35.58
N ALA A 933 -38.14 24.16 -35.76
CA ALA A 933 -39.53 23.72 -35.80
C ALA A 933 -39.82 22.76 -36.96
N SER A 934 -39.02 22.84 -38.04
CA SER A 934 -39.04 21.89 -39.15
C SER A 934 -38.57 20.48 -38.78
N ASP A 935 -37.87 20.30 -37.67
CA ASP A 935 -37.29 19.02 -37.24
C ASP A 935 -38.24 18.21 -36.34
N HIS A 936 -39.54 18.50 -36.44
CA HIS A 936 -40.60 17.75 -35.76
C HIS A 936 -40.64 16.29 -36.27
N GLN A 937 -41.07 15.37 -35.40
CA GLN A 937 -41.34 13.98 -35.77
C GLN A 937 -42.78 13.80 -36.26
N GLU A 938 -43.72 14.60 -35.76
CA GLU A 938 -45.11 14.61 -36.23
C GLU A 938 -45.61 16.04 -36.37
N LEU A 939 -46.33 16.31 -37.46
CA LEU A 939 -47.04 17.57 -37.71
C LEU A 939 -48.37 17.28 -38.38
N TYR A 940 -49.47 17.71 -37.75
CA TYR A 940 -50.83 17.53 -38.25
C TYR A 940 -51.73 18.67 -37.76
N GLY A 941 -52.63 19.20 -38.60
CA GLY A 941 -53.44 20.36 -38.28
C GLY A 941 -54.24 20.95 -39.44
N ASP A 942 -55.09 21.95 -39.14
CA ASP A 942 -56.00 22.56 -40.12
C ASP A 942 -55.30 23.55 -41.07
N SER A 943 -54.17 24.17 -40.67
CA SER A 943 -53.41 25.15 -41.47
C SER A 943 -51.97 25.27 -40.99
N TYR A 944 -51.00 25.02 -41.87
CA TYR A 944 -49.57 25.28 -41.67
C TYR A 944 -48.78 25.15 -42.99
N GLN A 945 -47.57 25.71 -43.03
CA GLN A 945 -46.60 25.50 -44.11
C GLN A 945 -45.18 25.39 -43.54
N VAL A 946 -44.46 24.32 -43.89
CA VAL A 946 -43.05 24.14 -43.50
C VAL A 946 -42.15 24.79 -44.55
N ALA A 947 -41.32 25.76 -44.17
CA ALA A 947 -40.41 26.44 -45.09
C ALA A 947 -39.22 27.08 -44.37
N GLY A 948 -38.00 26.82 -44.86
CA GLY A 948 -36.77 27.50 -44.41
C GLY A 948 -36.41 27.29 -42.94
N GLY A 949 -36.66 26.10 -42.39
CA GLY A 949 -36.44 25.78 -40.96
C GLY A 949 -37.62 26.10 -40.04
N TRP A 950 -38.65 26.79 -40.56
CA TRP A 950 -39.82 27.24 -39.80
C TRP A 950 -41.05 26.40 -40.10
N VAL A 951 -42.02 26.44 -39.19
CA VAL A 951 -43.42 26.09 -39.44
C VAL A 951 -44.26 27.36 -39.35
N LYS A 952 -44.74 27.83 -40.51
CA LYS A 952 -45.44 29.09 -40.69
C LYS A 952 -46.94 28.90 -40.82
N GLY A 953 -47.70 29.95 -40.53
CA GLY A 953 -49.14 29.99 -40.67
C GLY A 953 -49.88 28.99 -39.78
N ILE A 954 -49.33 28.69 -38.59
CA ILE A 954 -49.87 27.70 -37.66
C ILE A 954 -51.25 28.16 -37.19
N GLY A 955 -52.27 27.47 -37.69
CA GLY A 955 -53.68 27.74 -37.39
C GLY A 955 -54.24 26.85 -36.30
N ASN A 956 -55.57 26.76 -36.26
CA ASN A 956 -56.29 26.00 -35.24
C ASN A 956 -55.96 24.49 -35.32
N ASN A 957 -56.00 23.83 -34.16
CA ASN A 957 -55.83 22.38 -33.99
C ASN A 957 -54.57 21.79 -34.63
N THR A 958 -53.54 22.62 -34.84
CA THR A 958 -52.26 22.14 -35.34
C THR A 958 -51.43 21.59 -34.19
N SER A 959 -50.74 20.49 -34.42
CA SER A 959 -49.89 19.85 -33.41
C SER A 959 -48.52 19.55 -33.98
N LEU A 960 -47.48 19.81 -33.20
CA LEU A 960 -46.08 19.48 -33.50
C LEU A 960 -45.55 18.59 -32.38
N ALA A 961 -44.96 17.44 -32.71
CA ALA A 961 -44.33 16.55 -31.74
C ALA A 961 -42.83 16.42 -31.96
N PHE A 962 -42.08 16.43 -30.86
CA PHE A 962 -40.64 16.27 -30.76
C PHE A 962 -40.35 15.16 -29.75
N THR A 963 -39.62 14.11 -30.14
CA THR A 963 -39.43 12.92 -29.30
C THR A 963 -37.98 12.75 -28.87
N GLY A 964 -37.76 12.26 -27.65
CA GLY A 964 -36.46 11.84 -27.14
C GLY A 964 -35.53 13.00 -26.76
N LEU A 965 -36.07 14.13 -26.33
CA LEU A 965 -35.30 15.32 -25.93
C LEU A 965 -34.64 15.10 -24.57
N ALA A 966 -33.31 15.02 -24.54
CA ALA A 966 -32.56 14.81 -23.30
C ALA A 966 -32.22 16.16 -22.63
N LEU A 967 -32.56 16.29 -21.34
CA LEU A 967 -32.40 17.51 -20.53
C LEU A 967 -31.29 17.41 -19.47
N GLY A 968 -30.58 16.28 -19.41
CA GLY A 968 -29.54 16.04 -18.40
C GLY A 968 -30.09 15.91 -16.97
N GLU A 969 -29.17 15.87 -15.99
CA GLU A 969 -29.50 15.81 -14.55
C GLU A 969 -29.91 17.17 -13.98
N GLN A 970 -29.32 18.26 -14.50
CA GLN A 970 -29.72 19.64 -14.12
C GLN A 970 -31.17 19.92 -14.52
N GLY A 971 -31.65 19.28 -15.60
CA GLY A 971 -33.00 19.46 -16.11
C GLY A 971 -33.27 20.85 -16.64
N ALA A 972 -34.53 21.13 -16.88
CA ALA A 972 -35.00 22.42 -17.35
C ALA A 972 -36.28 22.87 -16.65
N ASP A 973 -36.37 24.14 -16.30
CA ASP A 973 -37.53 24.74 -15.65
C ASP A 973 -38.37 25.58 -16.62
N ARG A 974 -37.87 25.80 -17.84
CA ARG A 974 -38.47 26.65 -18.86
C ARG A 974 -38.40 26.00 -20.24
N LEU A 975 -39.40 26.29 -21.07
CA LEU A 975 -39.42 26.00 -22.50
C LEU A 975 -39.35 27.32 -23.27
N ALA A 976 -38.29 27.51 -24.04
CA ALA A 976 -38.10 28.64 -24.93
C ALA A 976 -38.64 28.31 -26.32
N LEU A 977 -39.46 29.22 -26.84
CA LEU A 977 -40.03 29.14 -28.19
C LEU A 977 -39.60 30.39 -28.96
N ALA A 978 -38.93 30.21 -30.10
CA ALA A 978 -38.65 31.29 -31.03
C ALA A 978 -39.78 31.37 -32.06
N TYR A 979 -40.57 32.44 -32.02
CA TYR A 979 -41.76 32.58 -32.86
C TYR A 979 -42.02 34.02 -33.29
N GLN A 980 -42.96 34.18 -34.23
CA GLN A 980 -43.50 35.47 -34.68
C GLN A 980 -45.03 35.38 -34.73
N SER A 981 -45.73 36.36 -34.17
CA SER A 981 -47.20 36.40 -34.21
C SER A 981 -47.74 37.82 -34.16
N TYR A 982 -48.72 38.12 -35.01
CA TYR A 982 -49.46 39.39 -34.95
C TYR A 982 -50.74 39.31 -34.09
N LYS A 983 -51.05 38.12 -33.55
CA LYS A 983 -52.23 37.92 -32.70
C LYS A 983 -51.91 38.20 -31.24
N PRO A 984 -52.78 38.92 -30.50
CA PRO A 984 -52.50 39.31 -29.12
C PRO A 984 -52.39 38.14 -28.13
N ARG A 985 -53.02 36.99 -28.42
CA ARG A 985 -52.88 35.75 -27.63
C ARG A 985 -52.99 34.53 -28.53
N ASN A 986 -52.07 33.59 -28.35
CA ASN A 986 -52.05 32.32 -29.06
C ASN A 986 -52.02 31.18 -28.02
N PRO A 987 -53.15 30.50 -27.78
CA PRO A 987 -53.22 29.42 -26.80
C PRO A 987 -52.54 28.14 -27.31
N VAL A 988 -51.46 27.72 -26.65
CA VAL A 988 -50.69 26.51 -27.00
C VAL A 988 -50.68 25.57 -25.81
N GLN A 989 -51.21 24.37 -25.97
CA GLN A 989 -51.08 23.32 -24.98
C GLN A 989 -49.76 22.56 -25.20
N VAL A 990 -48.90 22.58 -24.20
CA VAL A 990 -47.65 21.82 -24.15
C VAL A 990 -47.92 20.51 -23.43
N GLN A 991 -47.63 19.39 -24.09
CA GLN A 991 -47.69 18.06 -23.48
C GLN A 991 -46.27 17.51 -23.40
N LEU A 992 -45.79 17.24 -22.18
CA LEU A 992 -44.50 16.60 -21.91
C LEU A 992 -44.75 15.16 -21.47
N THR A 993 -43.99 14.21 -21.99
CA THR A 993 -44.06 12.80 -21.58
C THR A 993 -42.66 12.30 -21.32
N GLY A 994 -42.37 11.87 -20.09
CA GLY A 994 -41.08 11.32 -19.69
C GLY A 994 -41.22 10.27 -18.58
N GLU A 995 -40.12 9.89 -17.95
CA GLU A 995 -40.09 8.84 -16.91
C GLU A 995 -40.97 9.16 -15.68
N GLY A 996 -41.17 10.45 -15.37
CA GLY A 996 -42.06 10.93 -14.30
C GLY A 996 -43.56 10.98 -14.63
N GLY A 997 -43.96 10.53 -15.83
CA GLY A 997 -45.35 10.55 -16.31
C GLY A 997 -45.65 11.65 -17.33
N GLN A 998 -46.94 11.82 -17.67
CA GLN A 998 -47.39 12.82 -18.64
C GLN A 998 -47.80 14.11 -17.93
N LYS A 999 -47.24 15.24 -18.38
CA LYS A 999 -47.57 16.58 -17.91
C LYS A 999 -48.20 17.40 -19.03
N ARG A 1000 -49.19 18.23 -18.69
CA ARG A 1000 -49.84 19.14 -19.64
C ARG A 1000 -49.87 20.55 -19.07
N LEU A 1001 -49.42 21.51 -19.87
CA LEU A 1001 -49.39 22.92 -19.54
C LEU A 1001 -50.13 23.69 -20.63
N LEU A 1002 -50.80 24.78 -20.25
CA LEU A 1002 -51.43 25.68 -21.20
C LEU A 1002 -50.65 27.01 -21.20
N LEU A 1003 -50.03 27.31 -22.34
CA LEU A 1003 -49.33 28.56 -22.59
C LEU A 1003 -50.21 29.50 -23.42
N SER A 1004 -50.04 30.80 -23.23
CA SER A 1004 -50.67 31.82 -24.08
C SER A 1004 -49.57 32.73 -24.62
N LEU A 1005 -49.09 32.44 -25.84
CA LEU A 1005 -48.02 33.20 -26.48
C LEU A 1005 -48.55 34.60 -26.89
N PRO A 1006 -47.96 35.71 -26.39
CA PRO A 1006 -48.36 37.06 -26.78
C PRO A 1006 -48.00 37.40 -28.24
N ALA A 1007 -48.52 38.52 -28.74
CA ALA A 1007 -48.10 39.07 -30.03
C ALA A 1007 -46.61 39.44 -30.00
N GLN A 1008 -45.91 39.09 -31.08
CA GLN A 1008 -44.50 39.38 -31.30
C GLN A 1008 -44.29 39.71 -32.78
N ALA A 1009 -44.07 41.00 -33.06
CA ALA A 1009 -44.03 41.51 -34.44
C ALA A 1009 -42.79 41.05 -35.22
N GLU A 1010 -41.70 40.74 -34.52
CA GLU A 1010 -40.44 40.23 -35.06
C GLU A 1010 -40.11 38.86 -34.48
N ALA A 1011 -39.41 38.03 -35.25
CA ALA A 1011 -38.94 36.72 -34.83
C ALA A 1011 -38.01 36.84 -33.61
N GLY A 1012 -38.34 36.17 -32.50
CA GLY A 1012 -37.50 36.17 -31.30
C GLY A 1012 -37.88 35.08 -30.32
N GLU A 1013 -36.96 34.74 -29.43
CA GLU A 1013 -37.12 33.69 -28.42
C GLU A 1013 -37.83 34.22 -27.16
N MET A 1014 -38.80 33.46 -26.66
CA MET A 1014 -39.46 33.75 -25.38
C MET A 1014 -39.54 32.49 -24.54
N ALA A 1015 -39.12 32.60 -23.27
CA ALA A 1015 -39.09 31.50 -22.32
C ALA A 1015 -40.39 31.44 -21.49
N PHE A 1016 -40.94 30.24 -21.36
CA PHE A 1016 -42.17 29.98 -20.62
C PHE A 1016 -41.89 28.99 -19.48
N PRO A 1017 -42.33 29.28 -18.24
CA PRO A 1017 -42.07 28.40 -17.10
C PRO A 1017 -42.85 27.08 -17.23
N LEU A 1018 -42.18 25.98 -16.91
CA LEU A 1018 -42.78 24.65 -16.81
C LEU A 1018 -43.39 24.40 -15.43
N GLY A 1019 -43.08 25.24 -14.44
CA GLY A 1019 -43.59 25.19 -13.07
C GLY A 1019 -42.82 24.25 -12.13
N GLU A 1020 -42.03 23.32 -12.67
CA GLU A 1020 -41.06 22.50 -11.93
C GLU A 1020 -39.90 22.14 -12.87
N VAL A 1021 -38.77 21.69 -12.30
CA VAL A 1021 -37.63 21.21 -13.09
C VAL A 1021 -37.97 19.85 -13.69
N VAL A 1022 -37.90 19.76 -15.01
CA VAL A 1022 -38.09 18.53 -15.78
C VAL A 1022 -36.72 17.98 -16.16
N THR A 1023 -36.41 16.75 -15.76
CA THR A 1023 -35.11 16.10 -16.00
C THR A 1023 -35.25 14.91 -16.96
N GLY A 1024 -34.12 14.33 -17.37
CA GLY A 1024 -34.10 13.09 -18.15
C GLY A 1024 -34.56 13.28 -19.60
N GLN A 1025 -35.14 12.22 -20.20
CA GLN A 1025 -35.68 12.27 -21.56
C GLN A 1025 -37.15 12.67 -21.57
N GLN A 1026 -37.51 13.60 -22.47
CA GLN A 1026 -38.84 14.14 -22.64
C GLN A 1026 -39.29 14.08 -24.10
N ASP A 1027 -40.53 13.65 -24.32
CA ASP A 1027 -41.27 13.89 -25.55
C ASP A 1027 -42.12 15.14 -25.37
N LEU A 1028 -41.99 16.10 -26.28
CA LEU A 1028 -42.72 17.36 -26.29
C LEU A 1028 -43.73 17.37 -27.43
N ARG A 1029 -45.01 17.62 -27.13
CA ARG A 1029 -46.03 17.93 -28.13
C ARG A 1029 -46.64 19.31 -27.88
N LEU A 1030 -46.55 20.18 -28.87
CA LEU A 1030 -47.19 21.50 -28.89
C LEU A 1030 -48.50 21.38 -29.65
N VAL A 1031 -49.64 21.65 -29.00
CA VAL A 1031 -50.98 21.66 -29.61
C VAL A 1031 -51.50 23.09 -29.62
N PHE A 1032 -51.59 23.67 -30.81
CA PHE A 1032 -52.05 25.03 -31.06
C PHE A 1032 -53.59 25.03 -31.10
N LEU A 1033 -54.21 25.64 -30.10
CA LEU A 1033 -55.66 25.60 -29.88
C LEU A 1033 -56.41 26.62 -30.76
N PRO A 1034 -57.76 26.55 -30.84
CA PRO A 1034 -58.54 27.51 -31.60
C PRO A 1034 -58.23 28.97 -31.23
N GLY A 1035 -57.94 29.79 -32.23
CA GLY A 1035 -57.54 31.18 -32.08
C GLY A 1035 -56.07 31.45 -32.43
N CYS A 1036 -55.22 30.43 -32.53
CA CYS A 1036 -53.80 30.56 -32.90
C CYS A 1036 -53.57 31.12 -34.31
N GLY A 1037 -52.43 31.80 -34.49
CA GLY A 1037 -51.94 32.33 -35.75
C GLY A 1037 -50.53 32.86 -35.56
N LEU A 1038 -49.54 31.98 -35.69
CA LEU A 1038 -48.12 32.30 -35.51
C LEU A 1038 -47.22 31.47 -36.42
N ASP A 1039 -45.98 31.93 -36.58
CA ASP A 1039 -44.89 31.22 -37.23
C ASP A 1039 -43.89 30.79 -36.15
N LEU A 1040 -43.55 29.50 -36.09
CA LEU A 1040 -42.60 28.93 -35.13
C LEU A 1040 -41.26 28.65 -35.84
N ALA A 1041 -40.17 29.16 -35.29
CA ALA A 1041 -38.82 29.00 -35.81
C ALA A 1041 -38.08 27.82 -35.16
N SER A 1042 -38.02 27.82 -33.84
CA SER A 1042 -37.30 26.82 -33.07
C SER A 1042 -37.81 26.75 -31.63
N LEU A 1043 -37.36 25.73 -30.91
CA LEU A 1043 -37.61 25.55 -29.49
C LEU A 1043 -36.39 24.94 -28.79
N ARG A 1044 -36.26 25.21 -27.49
CA ARG A 1044 -35.32 24.51 -26.60
C ARG A 1044 -35.78 24.59 -25.16
N PHE A 1045 -35.30 23.69 -24.34
CA PHE A 1045 -35.46 23.75 -22.90
C PHE A 1045 -34.31 24.56 -22.30
N LEU A 1046 -34.60 25.35 -21.25
CA LEU A 1046 -33.60 26.15 -20.55
C LEU A 1046 -33.42 25.64 -19.12
N PRO A 1047 -32.17 25.42 -18.67
CA PRO A 1047 -31.88 25.11 -17.27
C PRO A 1047 -32.17 26.32 -16.37
N PRO A 1048 -32.31 26.09 -15.04
CA PRO A 1048 -32.61 27.16 -14.08
C PRO A 1048 -31.60 28.32 -14.09
N ASP A 1049 -30.33 28.03 -14.38
CA ASP A 1049 -29.21 28.99 -14.26
C ASP A 1049 -28.85 29.71 -15.58
N GLU A 1050 -29.52 29.39 -16.70
CA GLU A 1050 -29.27 30.06 -17.99
C GLU A 1050 -30.21 31.27 -18.16
N GLU A 1051 -29.65 32.47 -18.37
CA GLU A 1051 -30.46 33.65 -18.74
C GLU A 1051 -30.84 33.59 -20.23
N PRO A 1052 -32.09 33.90 -20.60
CA PRO A 1052 -32.48 33.96 -22.01
C PRO A 1052 -31.74 35.11 -22.71
N GLY A 1053 -31.17 34.81 -23.88
CA GLY A 1053 -30.45 35.77 -24.73
C GLY A 1053 -31.35 36.66 -25.58
#